data_AF-A0A3E2NDZ2-F1
#
_entry.id   AF-A0A3E2NDZ2-F1
#
_cell.length_a   1.000
_cell.length_b   1.000
_cell.length_c   1.000
_cell.angle_alpha   90.00
_cell.angle_beta   90.00
_cell.angle_gamma   90.00
#
_symmetry.space_group_name_H-M   'P 1'
#
loop_
_entity.id
_entity.type
_entity.pdbx_description
1 polymer ?
#
loop_
_entity_poly.entity_id
_entity_poly.type
_entity_poly.pdbx_seq_one_letter_code
_entity_poly.pdbx_strand_id
1 'polypeptide(L)'
;MIRTEEISNQEVTVSWDRLEGAEVYRVYWSDRDTELENYRFMEEISADNTLRFTLYKSTHIPHYIRICAVKSDSTIYEEVYVTSVHYIKREQLETLNRGLTAVRTKNGVFLSWRLFLTEVTGYKNGGLTGVYFHLYRNGTEIAKVIDCTNYLDPEGDAQSEYGVAPAINGIEYDACPPVKVWDKEYLDIPLKKPEPGVTPSGEAFTYSANDMSVADVDGDGEYEYIVKWDPSNSHDVSIKGYTGRCYIDCYKLDGTLLWRLDMGPNIRAGAHYTQFMCFDFNGDGKAEMAVKTAPGTRMTVYGPDGKPAEEFFITMPEEDLEQGYSHEHSYVCSFKSYRKHLTEVFRSWNDHPEVKAGHWPESLEQCFGIPGKYTYPLSQEDSECLTDYFLDIYAPSRSPKNNLREFEGFIFEGPEYLTMFGGDGKELQTIPFPFERVDDGLLWGDYAMNRIEPCNRVDRFLSAVAYLDGKRPYLVVCRGYYTRAAIAAYDFFDNCFHETWSVDSGFVPMKNPFCDNPHDLCGTDPVYGELAGQGNHSVSSADVDGDGCMEILYGAACIDHDGSLLYSSRDKLPDGSTAKLGHGDAMHVADIDPDRPGYEIFNVFEGADHAPYGYALRDAQSGKVLFGEYANKDLGRCMIGDVVPGVRGLQCWVNGVGTYDCHGKLLKKETLGSNMSIRWAGDLTTQITDGADYLSQKPAGVINDFTHGIMLRPENTLTNNGTKGNPCLTADIFGDFREEILLRTEDSSAIRIYTNTEPTDHKLFTLMHDVQYRCGVAWQNNCYNQPCYPEFYYASDMEFNRVLPYMNRKPVIYLAGDSITQTGGEEDRPGYGLGEMLLKHLDEGNCYEAYHREDCPFKQEMRYESRHLIVDNCAMSGRSTRTFLEEGRLEDIRSHIREGDYLFIQFGHNDASASRAERYVPVSDFPLYLKHFTDAARKGGAVPVLISPVSLCPCKENQKGEKEEIARLLPGYSRQMEDFAKKEGILYIDMNRLTKQHCETAGETDSRRLYIPDLVHLSRAGADCYARLLANEGKTLIIDKK
;
A
#
# COMPACT_ATOMS: atom_id res chain seq x y z
N MET A 1 20.81 31.88 -0.23
CA MET A 1 20.06 31.15 0.80
C MET A 1 18.69 30.87 0.25
N ILE A 2 18.33 29.60 0.17
CA ILE A 2 17.02 29.12 -0.24
C ILE A 2 16.07 29.16 0.97
N ARG A 3 14.79 29.47 0.76
CA ARG A 3 13.75 29.58 1.80
C ARG A 3 12.39 29.10 1.27
N THR A 4 11.55 28.54 2.13
CA THR A 4 10.14 28.26 1.77
C THR A 4 9.33 29.54 1.74
N GLU A 5 8.58 29.76 0.66
CA GLU A 5 7.55 30.80 0.58
C GLU A 5 6.18 30.26 0.98
N GLU A 6 5.85 29.05 0.52
CA GLU A 6 4.55 28.40 0.73
C GLU A 6 4.75 26.88 0.76
N ILE A 7 3.96 26.20 1.60
CA ILE A 7 3.94 24.75 1.67
C ILE A 7 2.53 24.29 2.02
N SER A 8 2.01 23.34 1.26
CA SER A 8 0.73 22.65 1.49
C SER A 8 0.97 21.14 1.49
N ASN A 9 -0.07 20.33 1.65
CA ASN A 9 0.05 18.87 1.53
C ASN A 9 0.53 18.40 0.15
N GLN A 10 0.30 19.18 -0.90
CA GLN A 10 0.50 18.77 -2.31
C GLN A 10 1.63 19.52 -3.03
N GLU A 11 2.14 20.59 -2.42
CA GLU A 11 3.20 21.37 -3.05
C GLU A 11 4.05 22.15 -2.06
N VAL A 12 5.26 22.50 -2.49
CA VAL A 12 6.16 23.40 -1.79
C VAL A 12 6.76 24.40 -2.77
N THR A 13 6.66 25.69 -2.44
CA THR A 13 7.28 26.77 -3.19
C THR A 13 8.48 27.31 -2.44
N VAL A 14 9.64 27.31 -3.09
CA VAL A 14 10.89 27.87 -2.54
C VAL A 14 11.35 29.09 -3.35
N SER A 15 12.02 30.03 -2.70
CA SER A 15 12.72 31.14 -3.36
C SER A 15 14.15 31.31 -2.87
N TRP A 16 14.96 32.03 -3.63
CA TRP A 16 16.36 32.26 -3.31
C TRP A 16 16.83 33.66 -3.75
N ASP A 17 17.95 34.08 -3.18
CA ASP A 17 18.55 35.37 -3.50
C ASP A 17 19.38 35.31 -4.78
N ARG A 18 19.38 36.41 -5.54
CA ARG A 18 20.21 36.55 -6.73
C ARG A 18 21.69 36.59 -6.34
N LEU A 19 22.49 35.82 -7.08
CA LEU A 19 23.94 35.74 -6.96
C LEU A 19 24.56 36.64 -8.04
N GLU A 20 25.52 37.45 -7.64
CA GLU A 20 26.22 38.34 -8.56
C GLU A 20 26.94 37.54 -9.67
N GLY A 21 26.66 37.90 -10.93
CA GLY A 21 27.27 37.25 -12.09
C GLY A 21 26.58 35.97 -12.56
N ALA A 22 25.54 35.49 -11.87
CA ALA A 22 24.69 34.42 -12.38
C ALA A 22 23.83 34.91 -13.55
N GLU A 23 23.74 34.10 -14.60
CA GLU A 23 22.93 34.35 -15.80
C GLU A 23 21.63 33.54 -15.74
N VAL A 24 21.71 32.30 -15.28
CA VAL A 24 20.56 31.40 -15.08
C VAL A 24 20.74 30.56 -13.81
N TYR A 25 19.64 29.95 -13.35
CA TYR A 25 19.59 29.01 -12.25
C TYR A 25 18.99 27.70 -12.73
N ARG A 26 19.68 26.59 -12.50
CA ARG A 26 19.16 25.25 -12.78
C ARG A 26 18.65 24.63 -11.49
N VAL A 27 17.41 24.15 -11.51
CA VAL A 27 16.75 23.53 -10.38
C VAL A 27 16.68 22.03 -10.60
N TYR A 28 17.09 21.28 -9.58
CA TYR A 28 17.08 19.83 -9.56
C TYR A 28 16.35 19.33 -8.31
N TRP A 29 15.71 18.17 -8.41
CA TRP A 29 14.92 17.56 -7.34
C TRP A 29 15.27 16.08 -7.12
N SER A 30 15.21 15.66 -5.87
CA SER A 30 15.22 14.26 -5.45
C SER A 30 14.33 14.07 -4.20
N ASP A 31 13.75 12.89 -4.05
CA ASP A 31 13.05 12.40 -2.86
C ASP A 31 14.01 11.90 -1.77
N ARG A 32 15.32 11.85 -2.07
CA ARG A 32 16.36 11.29 -1.20
C ARG A 32 17.68 12.07 -1.32
N ASP A 33 18.57 11.87 -0.35
CA ASP A 33 19.92 12.46 -0.40
C ASP A 33 20.83 11.60 -1.30
N THR A 34 21.32 12.17 -2.39
CA THR A 34 22.14 11.49 -3.40
C THR A 34 23.11 12.47 -4.08
N GLU A 35 23.93 11.97 -4.99
CA GLU A 35 24.82 12.79 -5.81
C GLU A 35 24.03 13.59 -6.87
N LEU A 36 24.54 14.77 -7.26
CA LEU A 36 23.81 15.69 -8.17
C LEU A 36 23.42 15.03 -9.50
N GLU A 37 24.28 14.16 -10.02
CA GLU A 37 24.06 13.47 -11.29
C GLU A 37 22.81 12.59 -11.30
N ASN A 38 22.31 12.20 -10.11
CA ASN A 38 21.12 11.40 -9.95
C ASN A 38 19.84 12.23 -9.71
N TYR A 39 19.96 13.54 -9.46
CA TYR A 39 18.78 14.38 -9.28
C TYR A 39 18.06 14.55 -10.62
N ARG A 40 16.72 14.62 -10.57
CA ARG A 40 15.92 14.98 -11.74
C ARG A 40 16.06 16.47 -12.00
N PHE A 41 16.42 16.84 -13.23
CA PHE A 41 16.37 18.23 -13.68
C PHE A 41 14.92 18.67 -13.80
N MET A 42 14.58 19.81 -13.18
CA MET A 42 13.22 20.33 -13.15
C MET A 42 13.05 21.47 -14.15
N GLU A 43 13.81 22.55 -13.97
CA GLU A 43 13.76 23.70 -14.87
C GLU A 43 15.03 24.58 -14.83
N GLU A 44 15.13 25.49 -15.80
CA GLU A 44 16.14 26.55 -15.85
C GLU A 44 15.45 27.92 -15.81
N ILE A 45 15.82 28.75 -14.83
CA ILE A 45 15.21 30.06 -14.57
C ILE A 45 16.23 31.17 -14.83
N SER A 46 15.88 32.13 -15.68
CA SER A 46 16.73 33.32 -15.93
C SER A 46 16.96 34.12 -14.65
N ALA A 47 18.19 34.61 -14.44
CA ALA A 47 18.54 35.46 -13.30
C ALA A 47 17.79 36.82 -13.29
N ASP A 48 17.13 37.18 -14.39
CA ASP A 48 16.29 38.38 -14.50
C ASP A 48 14.80 38.13 -14.19
N ASN A 49 14.40 36.87 -13.99
CA ASN A 49 13.06 36.51 -13.56
C ASN A 49 12.92 36.53 -12.02
N THR A 50 11.69 36.31 -11.54
CA THR A 50 11.45 35.97 -10.12
C THR A 50 12.10 34.62 -9.81
N LEU A 51 13.01 34.60 -8.85
CA LEU A 51 13.77 33.42 -8.45
C LEU A 51 12.97 32.55 -7.47
N ARG A 52 12.05 31.77 -8.02
CA ARG A 52 11.19 30.83 -7.28
C ARG A 52 10.94 29.55 -8.07
N PHE A 53 10.67 28.46 -7.36
CA PHE A 53 10.31 27.15 -7.92
C PHE A 53 9.19 26.53 -7.06
N THR A 54 8.20 25.92 -7.71
CA THR A 54 7.14 25.17 -7.05
C THR A 54 7.26 23.70 -7.42
N LEU A 55 7.42 22.84 -6.41
CA LEU A 55 7.41 21.39 -6.54
C LEU A 55 6.01 20.88 -6.23
N TYR A 56 5.38 20.18 -7.17
CA TYR A 56 4.08 19.50 -7.00
C TYR A 56 4.34 18.04 -6.62
N LYS A 57 4.46 17.79 -5.32
CA LYS A 57 4.72 16.50 -4.68
C LYS A 57 4.16 16.56 -3.26
N SER A 58 3.75 15.42 -2.72
CA SER A 58 3.33 15.33 -1.34
C SER A 58 4.43 15.73 -0.37
N THR A 59 4.09 16.54 0.60
CA THR A 59 5.04 17.09 1.58
C THR A 59 5.09 16.31 2.89
N HIS A 60 4.61 15.05 2.88
CA HIS A 60 4.74 14.13 4.01
C HIS A 60 6.17 13.58 4.19
N ILE A 61 7.03 13.71 3.17
CA ILE A 61 8.47 13.42 3.22
C ILE A 61 9.30 14.69 2.97
N PRO A 62 10.57 14.72 3.42
CA PRO A 62 11.50 15.77 3.01
C PRO A 62 11.90 15.62 1.54
N HIS A 63 11.92 16.73 0.81
CA HIS A 63 12.39 16.82 -0.57
C HIS A 63 13.73 17.55 -0.63
N TYR A 64 14.62 17.08 -1.50
CA TYR A 64 15.94 17.64 -1.72
C TYR A 64 15.92 18.48 -3.00
N ILE A 65 15.95 19.80 -2.86
CA ILE A 65 15.95 20.75 -3.96
C ILE A 65 17.35 21.35 -4.09
N ARG A 66 18.04 21.08 -5.20
CA ARG A 66 19.37 21.64 -5.47
C ARG A 66 19.27 22.75 -6.50
N ILE A 67 19.83 23.92 -6.18
CA ILE A 67 19.82 25.09 -7.05
C ILE A 67 21.25 25.44 -7.43
N CYS A 68 21.54 25.40 -8.74
CA CYS A 68 22.84 25.71 -9.31
C CYS A 68 22.79 27.06 -10.03
N ALA A 69 23.56 28.04 -9.57
CA ALA A 69 23.75 29.30 -10.28
C ALA A 69 24.80 29.11 -11.38
N VAL A 70 24.45 29.47 -12.62
CA VAL A 70 25.26 29.20 -13.81
C VAL A 70 25.67 30.50 -14.49
N LYS A 71 26.92 30.54 -14.96
CA LYS A 71 27.47 31.61 -15.80
C LYS A 71 28.28 31.01 -16.93
N SER A 72 27.97 31.36 -18.18
CA SER A 72 28.68 30.83 -19.36
C SER A 72 28.79 29.30 -19.33
N ASP A 73 27.67 28.63 -19.04
CA ASP A 73 27.51 27.17 -18.89
C ASP A 73 28.27 26.51 -17.73
N SER A 74 28.98 27.27 -16.89
CA SER A 74 29.66 26.76 -15.70
C SER A 74 28.87 27.07 -14.43
N THR A 75 28.68 26.08 -13.57
CA THR A 75 28.14 26.28 -12.22
C THR A 75 29.14 27.08 -11.39
N ILE A 76 28.74 28.25 -10.90
CA ILE A 76 29.56 29.14 -10.05
C ILE A 76 29.19 29.05 -8.57
N TYR A 77 28.03 28.49 -8.26
CA TYR A 77 27.53 28.26 -6.90
C TYR A 77 26.43 27.20 -6.93
N GLU A 78 26.35 26.40 -5.87
CA GLU A 78 25.29 25.43 -5.64
C GLU A 78 24.86 25.44 -4.17
N GLU A 79 23.58 25.21 -3.92
CA GLU A 79 22.98 25.08 -2.59
C GLU A 79 21.93 23.96 -2.63
N VAL A 80 21.95 23.06 -1.64
CA VAL A 80 20.91 22.04 -1.44
C VAL A 80 20.00 22.51 -0.31
N TYR A 81 18.69 22.52 -0.58
CA TYR A 81 17.65 22.81 0.37
C TYR A 81 16.84 21.55 0.65
N VAL A 82 16.64 21.23 1.92
CA VAL A 82 15.82 20.09 2.35
C VAL A 82 14.54 20.62 2.97
N THR A 83 13.39 20.31 2.37
CA THR A 83 12.10 20.79 2.84
C THR A 83 11.76 20.17 4.20
N SER A 84 10.99 20.88 5.02
CA SER A 84 10.39 20.30 6.22
C SER A 84 9.32 19.27 5.85
N VAL A 85 9.12 18.25 6.69
CA VAL A 85 7.89 17.44 6.65
C VAL A 85 6.71 18.33 7.06
N HIS A 86 5.77 18.52 6.15
CA HIS A 86 4.65 19.42 6.36
C HIS A 86 3.57 18.77 7.22
N TYR A 87 3.14 17.56 6.86
CA TYR A 87 2.08 16.82 7.53
C TYR A 87 2.48 15.36 7.73
N ILE A 88 1.76 14.66 8.60
CA ILE A 88 1.99 13.23 8.87
C ILE A 88 0.91 12.43 8.14
N LYS A 89 1.32 11.55 7.22
CA LYS A 89 0.42 10.60 6.57
C LYS A 89 -0.04 9.55 7.59
N ARG A 90 -1.34 9.26 7.60
CA ARG A 90 -1.98 8.30 8.50
C ARG A 90 -2.80 7.33 7.69
N GLU A 91 -2.13 6.30 7.22
CA GLU A 91 -2.78 5.18 6.55
C GLU A 91 -3.52 4.31 7.55
N GLN A 92 -4.66 3.78 7.10
CA GLN A 92 -5.33 2.66 7.73
C GLN A 92 -4.42 1.43 7.63
N LEU A 93 -4.16 0.78 8.76
CA LEU A 93 -3.38 -0.45 8.87
C LEU A 93 -4.18 -1.49 9.65
N GLU A 94 -3.96 -2.77 9.36
CA GLU A 94 -4.53 -3.87 10.14
C GLU A 94 -3.98 -3.85 11.57
N THR A 95 -4.81 -4.19 12.57
CA THR A 95 -4.35 -4.31 13.96
C THR A 95 -3.88 -5.73 14.20
N LEU A 96 -2.59 -5.98 13.99
CA LEU A 96 -2.01 -7.31 14.09
C LEU A 96 -1.61 -7.71 15.51
N ASN A 97 -1.69 -9.00 15.80
CA ASN A 97 -1.10 -9.59 16.99
C ASN A 97 0.42 -9.74 16.81
N ARG A 98 1.14 -10.16 17.86
CA ARG A 98 2.61 -10.24 17.85
C ARG A 98 3.18 -11.23 16.82
N GLY A 99 2.36 -12.13 16.27
CA GLY A 99 2.78 -13.13 15.29
C GLY A 99 3.91 -14.01 15.80
N LEU A 100 3.97 -14.27 17.12
CA LEU A 100 5.08 -15.02 17.69
C LEU A 100 5.07 -16.46 17.17
N THR A 101 6.18 -16.89 16.58
CA THR A 101 6.41 -18.29 16.22
C THR A 101 7.51 -18.90 17.08
N ALA A 102 7.43 -20.22 17.28
CA ALA A 102 8.46 -20.98 17.94
C ALA A 102 8.69 -22.29 17.18
N VAL A 103 9.89 -22.46 16.60
CA VAL A 103 10.18 -23.55 15.67
C VAL A 103 11.38 -24.35 16.15
N ARG A 104 11.24 -25.67 16.24
CA ARG A 104 12.33 -26.54 16.65
C ARG A 104 13.40 -26.63 15.57
N THR A 105 14.65 -26.38 15.94
CA THR A 105 15.83 -26.54 15.08
C THR A 105 16.78 -27.58 15.66
N LYS A 106 17.89 -27.86 14.96
CA LYS A 106 18.96 -28.73 15.47
C LYS A 106 19.68 -28.16 16.70
N ASN A 107 19.67 -26.85 16.87
CA ASN A 107 20.48 -26.14 17.86
C ASN A 107 19.65 -25.50 18.98
N GLY A 108 18.34 -25.75 19.03
CA GLY A 108 17.43 -25.14 20.00
C GLY A 108 16.05 -24.85 19.40
N VAL A 109 15.32 -23.91 20.01
CA VAL A 109 14.07 -23.38 19.48
C VAL A 109 14.32 -21.98 18.91
N PHE A 110 14.04 -21.81 17.63
CA PHE A 110 14.06 -20.52 16.97
C PHE A 110 12.73 -19.79 17.22
N LEU A 111 12.79 -18.53 17.61
CA LEU A 111 11.66 -17.65 17.86
C LEU A 111 11.73 -16.48 16.89
N SER A 112 10.61 -16.07 16.31
CA SER A 112 10.48 -14.81 15.58
C SER A 112 9.13 -14.15 15.87
N TRP A 113 9.08 -12.82 15.80
CA TRP A 113 7.87 -12.05 16.05
C TRP A 113 7.89 -10.69 15.33
N ARG A 114 6.72 -10.08 15.21
CA ARG A 114 6.57 -8.83 14.45
C ARG A 114 7.15 -7.67 15.23
N LEU A 115 7.78 -6.73 14.53
CA LEU A 115 7.88 -5.34 14.98
C LEU A 115 6.76 -4.55 14.29
N PHE A 116 5.97 -3.79 15.05
CA PHE A 116 4.94 -2.94 14.44
C PHE A 116 5.52 -1.59 14.01
N LEU A 117 4.95 -1.00 12.96
CA LEU A 117 5.37 0.32 12.49
C LEU A 117 5.18 1.40 13.58
N THR A 118 4.17 1.23 14.45
CA THR A 118 3.90 2.13 15.59
C THR A 118 4.92 2.00 16.72
N GLU A 119 5.74 0.95 16.71
CA GLU A 119 6.78 0.68 17.69
C GLU A 119 8.15 1.22 17.28
N VAL A 120 8.27 1.72 16.04
CA VAL A 120 9.48 2.36 15.51
C VAL A 120 9.60 3.77 16.07
N THR A 121 10.81 4.16 16.45
CA THR A 121 11.13 5.54 16.87
C THR A 121 12.27 6.15 16.05
N GLY A 122 13.07 5.36 15.35
CA GLY A 122 14.22 5.85 14.59
C GLY A 122 14.90 4.74 13.80
N TYR A 123 16.18 4.97 13.47
CA TYR A 123 17.00 4.01 12.74
C TYR A 123 18.47 4.12 13.18
N LYS A 124 19.24 3.07 12.88
CA LYS A 124 20.70 3.05 12.99
C LYS A 124 21.27 2.13 11.90
N ASN A 125 22.60 2.00 11.86
CA ASN A 125 23.23 1.03 10.97
C ASN A 125 22.74 -0.39 11.31
N GLY A 126 22.18 -1.08 10.32
CA GLY A 126 21.72 -2.46 10.43
C GLY A 126 20.25 -2.66 10.85
N GLY A 127 19.49 -1.60 11.19
CA GLY A 127 18.10 -1.77 11.61
C GLY A 127 17.35 -0.50 11.98
N LEU A 128 16.02 -0.60 12.06
CA LEU A 128 15.18 0.37 12.74
C LEU A 128 15.35 0.29 14.26
N THR A 129 15.08 1.38 14.97
CA THR A 129 15.13 1.46 16.45
C THR A 129 13.73 1.71 17.03
N GLY A 130 13.59 1.53 18.35
CA GLY A 130 12.32 1.65 19.06
C GLY A 130 12.21 0.64 20.19
N VAL A 131 11.03 0.04 20.35
CA VAL A 131 10.76 -0.96 21.40
C VAL A 131 11.81 -2.07 21.42
N TYR A 132 12.17 -2.57 22.59
CA TYR A 132 12.93 -3.82 22.74
C TYR A 132 12.04 -4.88 23.41
N PHE A 133 12.48 -6.14 23.45
CA PHE A 133 11.62 -7.26 23.83
C PHE A 133 12.23 -8.09 24.96
N HIS A 134 11.40 -8.46 25.94
CA HIS A 134 11.69 -9.50 26.91
C HIS A 134 11.07 -10.82 26.45
N LEU A 135 11.86 -11.89 26.50
CA LEU A 135 11.45 -13.21 26.05
C LEU A 135 11.24 -14.12 27.25
N TYR A 136 10.14 -14.86 27.23
CA TYR A 136 9.74 -15.76 28.29
C TYR A 136 9.67 -17.19 27.78
N ARG A 137 10.26 -18.13 28.52
CA ARG A 137 10.04 -19.58 28.36
C ARG A 137 9.35 -20.12 29.60
N ASN A 138 8.18 -20.74 29.43
CA ASN A 138 7.37 -21.29 30.53
C ASN A 138 7.14 -20.26 31.66
N GLY A 139 6.92 -18.99 31.30
CA GLY A 139 6.72 -17.88 32.23
C GLY A 139 7.98 -17.34 32.91
N THR A 140 9.17 -17.82 32.56
CA THR A 140 10.46 -17.31 33.07
C THR A 140 11.18 -16.51 31.99
N GLU A 141 11.63 -15.30 32.29
CA GLU A 141 12.42 -14.49 31.37
C GLU A 141 13.76 -15.19 31.03
N ILE A 142 14.10 -15.28 29.75
CA ILE A 142 15.32 -15.94 29.24
C ILE A 142 16.25 -14.98 28.50
N ALA A 143 15.73 -13.89 27.92
CA ALA A 143 16.52 -12.95 27.14
C ALA A 143 15.85 -11.58 27.01
N LYS A 144 16.68 -10.57 26.75
CA LYS A 144 16.27 -9.24 26.28
C LYS A 144 16.87 -9.01 24.90
N VAL A 145 16.03 -8.72 23.90
CA VAL A 145 16.39 -8.56 22.49
C VAL A 145 16.08 -7.14 22.04
N ILE A 146 17.07 -6.44 21.47
CA ILE A 146 16.97 -5.00 21.15
C ILE A 146 16.96 -4.76 19.64
N ASP A 147 17.86 -5.42 18.92
CA ASP A 147 18.27 -5.04 17.55
C ASP A 147 17.77 -5.98 16.45
N CYS A 148 16.89 -6.92 16.79
CA CYS A 148 16.17 -7.78 15.87
C CYS A 148 14.83 -8.21 16.51
N THR A 149 14.06 -9.02 15.80
CA THR A 149 12.83 -9.64 16.34
C THR A 149 12.82 -11.15 16.18
N ASN A 150 13.99 -11.75 16.39
CA ASN A 150 14.15 -13.19 16.51
C ASN A 150 15.12 -13.57 17.64
N TYR A 151 15.12 -14.84 18.01
CA TYR A 151 16.03 -15.40 19.00
C TYR A 151 16.16 -16.92 18.86
N LEU A 152 17.37 -17.45 19.03
CA LEU A 152 17.60 -18.89 19.13
C LEU A 152 17.82 -19.28 20.59
N ASP A 153 16.86 -19.98 21.19
CA ASP A 153 16.96 -20.52 22.55
C ASP A 153 17.58 -21.92 22.53
N PRO A 154 18.86 -22.09 22.94
CA PRO A 154 19.54 -23.38 22.90
C PRO A 154 19.04 -24.37 23.97
N GLU A 155 18.32 -23.91 24.98
CA GLU A 155 17.80 -24.72 26.07
C GLU A 155 16.32 -25.11 25.87
N GLY A 156 15.68 -24.58 24.83
CA GLY A 156 14.30 -24.87 24.47
C GLY A 156 14.08 -26.30 24.00
N ASP A 157 12.88 -26.85 24.27
CA ASP A 157 12.45 -28.16 23.80
C ASP A 157 11.00 -28.14 23.27
N ALA A 158 10.52 -29.28 22.78
CA ALA A 158 9.18 -29.41 22.21
C ALA A 158 8.03 -29.27 23.23
N GLN A 159 8.32 -29.16 24.53
CA GLN A 159 7.32 -28.92 25.58
C GLN A 159 7.36 -27.48 26.09
N SER A 160 8.31 -26.69 25.61
CA SER A 160 8.45 -25.29 25.98
C SER A 160 7.32 -24.47 25.37
N GLU A 161 6.89 -23.45 26.12
CA GLU A 161 5.96 -22.43 25.66
C GLU A 161 6.63 -21.06 25.75
N TYR A 162 6.43 -20.21 24.74
CA TYR A 162 7.15 -18.95 24.60
C TYR A 162 6.21 -17.75 24.54
N GLY A 163 6.55 -16.69 25.26
CA GLY A 163 5.87 -15.38 25.18
C GLY A 163 6.88 -14.26 24.98
N VAL A 164 6.43 -13.16 24.38
CA VAL A 164 7.24 -11.97 24.13
C VAL A 164 6.52 -10.74 24.66
N ALA A 165 7.22 -9.96 25.49
CA ALA A 165 6.75 -8.70 26.05
C ALA A 165 7.53 -7.51 25.44
N PRO A 166 6.85 -6.53 24.83
CA PRO A 166 7.51 -5.30 24.41
C PRO A 166 7.86 -4.44 25.62
N ALA A 167 8.93 -3.68 25.51
CA ALA A 167 9.37 -2.73 26.52
C ALA A 167 9.97 -1.49 25.86
N ILE A 168 9.67 -0.33 26.44
CA ILE A 168 10.17 0.97 25.99
C ILE A 168 10.34 1.90 27.18
N ASN A 169 11.38 2.74 27.17
CA ASN A 169 11.74 3.62 28.30
C ASN A 169 11.88 2.88 29.65
N GLY A 170 12.34 1.62 29.63
CA GLY A 170 12.48 0.80 30.83
C GLY A 170 11.16 0.26 31.40
N ILE A 171 10.03 0.53 30.74
CA ILE A 171 8.70 0.02 31.12
C ILE A 171 8.40 -1.19 30.25
N GLU A 172 8.20 -2.33 30.89
CA GLU A 172 7.73 -3.56 30.27
C GLU A 172 6.20 -3.59 30.22
N TYR A 173 5.66 -4.04 29.09
CA TYR A 173 4.23 -4.23 28.85
C TYR A 173 3.87 -5.72 28.86
N ASP A 174 2.58 -6.03 28.82
CA ASP A 174 2.12 -7.41 28.89
C ASP A 174 2.69 -8.26 27.75
N ALA A 175 3.12 -9.48 28.11
CA ALA A 175 3.55 -10.48 27.13
C ALA A 175 2.37 -10.93 26.27
N CYS A 176 2.64 -11.24 25.00
CA CYS A 176 1.66 -11.92 24.16
C CYS A 176 1.29 -13.29 24.75
N PRO A 177 0.10 -13.85 24.40
CA PRO A 177 -0.23 -15.21 24.75
C PRO A 177 0.89 -16.19 24.35
N PRO A 178 1.22 -17.17 25.21
CA PRO A 178 2.32 -18.06 24.92
C PRO A 178 2.00 -19.02 23.77
N VAL A 179 2.98 -19.24 22.89
CA VAL A 179 2.87 -20.17 21.75
C VAL A 179 3.66 -21.44 22.00
N LYS A 180 3.23 -22.53 21.36
CA LYS A 180 3.89 -23.83 21.43
C LYS A 180 4.91 -24.00 20.33
N VAL A 181 5.92 -24.82 20.60
CA VAL A 181 6.98 -25.16 19.64
C VAL A 181 6.45 -26.08 18.53
N TRP A 182 6.71 -25.69 17.29
CA TRP A 182 6.49 -26.52 16.11
C TRP A 182 7.61 -27.56 16.00
N ASP A 183 7.24 -28.82 15.78
CA ASP A 183 8.21 -29.91 15.61
C ASP A 183 8.98 -29.84 14.29
N LYS A 184 8.48 -29.08 13.32
CA LYS A 184 9.02 -28.94 11.97
C LYS A 184 9.10 -27.47 11.59
N GLU A 185 9.92 -27.16 10.60
CA GLU A 185 10.07 -25.83 9.98
C GLU A 185 8.83 -25.41 9.15
N TYR A 186 7.70 -26.08 9.37
CA TYR A 186 6.44 -25.78 8.73
C TYR A 186 5.25 -26.13 9.61
N LEU A 187 4.13 -25.47 9.33
CA LEU A 187 2.80 -25.76 9.86
C LEU A 187 1.89 -26.23 8.72
N ASP A 188 0.99 -27.18 8.98
CA ASP A 188 -0.04 -27.61 8.02
C ASP A 188 -1.41 -27.09 8.51
N ILE A 189 -2.09 -26.25 7.71
CA ILE A 189 -3.51 -25.92 7.88
C ILE A 189 -4.32 -27.04 7.21
N PRO A 190 -5.04 -27.90 7.97
CA PRO A 190 -5.82 -28.96 7.37
C PRO A 190 -7.02 -28.38 6.61
N LEU A 191 -7.22 -28.84 5.37
CA LEU A 191 -8.26 -28.37 4.46
C LEU A 191 -9.41 -29.37 4.33
N LYS A 192 -10.62 -28.84 4.15
CA LYS A 192 -11.80 -29.62 3.79
C LYS A 192 -11.97 -29.68 2.28
N LYS A 193 -11.19 -30.52 1.62
CA LYS A 193 -11.20 -30.66 0.15
C LYS A 193 -12.63 -30.91 -0.40
N PRO A 194 -13.09 -30.12 -1.40
CA PRO A 194 -14.37 -30.37 -2.05
C PRO A 194 -14.40 -31.72 -2.77
N GLU A 195 -15.59 -32.32 -2.81
CA GLU A 195 -15.83 -33.60 -3.49
C GLU A 195 -15.61 -33.48 -5.01
N PRO A 196 -15.14 -34.55 -5.68
CA PRO A 196 -15.04 -34.58 -7.13
C PRO A 196 -16.41 -34.48 -7.79
N GLY A 197 -16.43 -34.10 -9.07
CA GLY A 197 -17.65 -33.92 -9.83
C GLY A 197 -17.56 -34.44 -11.26
N VAL A 198 -18.66 -34.31 -11.98
CA VAL A 198 -18.77 -34.65 -13.40
C VAL A 198 -19.48 -33.50 -14.12
N THR A 199 -18.92 -33.04 -15.23
CA THR A 199 -19.50 -31.96 -16.05
C THR A 199 -20.72 -32.45 -16.83
N PRO A 200 -21.52 -31.54 -17.41
CA PRO A 200 -22.62 -31.92 -18.30
C PRO A 200 -22.21 -32.79 -19.51
N SER A 201 -20.96 -32.69 -19.97
CA SER A 201 -20.43 -33.53 -21.06
C SER A 201 -19.97 -34.93 -20.59
N GLY A 202 -20.02 -35.21 -19.28
CA GLY A 202 -19.62 -36.49 -18.69
C GLY A 202 -18.14 -36.57 -18.31
N GLU A 203 -17.41 -35.47 -18.35
CA GLU A 203 -16.01 -35.41 -17.92
C GLU A 203 -15.92 -35.35 -16.39
N ALA A 204 -15.17 -36.28 -15.79
CA ALA A 204 -14.91 -36.27 -14.36
C ALA A 204 -13.77 -35.31 -14.00
N PHE A 205 -13.91 -34.60 -12.88
CA PHE A 205 -12.90 -33.69 -12.36
C PHE A 205 -12.73 -33.83 -10.83
N THR A 206 -11.58 -33.38 -10.34
CA THR A 206 -11.24 -33.33 -8.91
C THR A 206 -10.80 -31.91 -8.54
N TYR A 207 -10.60 -31.62 -7.26
CA TYR A 207 -10.14 -30.30 -6.80
C TYR A 207 -8.71 -30.30 -6.28
N SER A 208 -8.01 -29.19 -6.51
CA SER A 208 -6.77 -28.82 -5.81
C SER A 208 -6.92 -27.44 -5.19
N ALA A 209 -6.34 -27.25 -4.01
CA ALA A 209 -6.16 -25.90 -3.47
C ALA A 209 -5.30 -25.10 -4.45
N ASN A 210 -5.50 -23.79 -4.55
CA ASN A 210 -4.90 -22.97 -5.59
C ASN A 210 -4.45 -21.62 -5.00
N ASP A 211 -4.64 -20.51 -5.71
CA ASP A 211 -4.29 -19.17 -5.24
C ASP A 211 -4.96 -18.84 -3.91
N MET A 212 -4.26 -18.08 -3.08
CA MET A 212 -4.72 -17.66 -1.76
C MET A 212 -4.61 -16.14 -1.58
N SER A 213 -5.34 -15.65 -0.58
CA SER A 213 -5.14 -14.35 0.04
C SER A 213 -5.20 -14.50 1.57
N VAL A 214 -4.85 -13.45 2.30
CA VAL A 214 -4.92 -13.39 3.77
C VAL A 214 -5.59 -12.11 4.22
N ALA A 215 -6.32 -12.20 5.32
CA ALA A 215 -7.03 -11.07 5.92
C ALA A 215 -7.44 -11.43 7.36
N ASP A 216 -7.42 -10.47 8.28
CA ASP A 216 -7.98 -10.64 9.63
C ASP A 216 -9.50 -10.43 9.56
N VAL A 217 -10.27 -11.51 9.55
CA VAL A 217 -11.71 -11.46 9.24
C VAL A 217 -12.59 -11.27 10.48
N ASP A 218 -12.03 -11.41 11.68
CA ASP A 218 -12.76 -11.26 12.95
C ASP A 218 -12.19 -10.23 13.93
N GLY A 219 -11.05 -9.63 13.60
CA GLY A 219 -10.42 -8.51 14.30
C GLY A 219 -9.58 -8.96 15.50
N ASP A 220 -9.09 -10.19 15.51
CA ASP A 220 -8.28 -10.75 16.59
C ASP A 220 -6.76 -10.55 16.40
N GLY A 221 -6.35 -10.01 15.25
CA GLY A 221 -4.98 -9.73 14.85
C GLY A 221 -4.19 -10.92 14.31
N GLU A 222 -4.82 -12.09 14.18
CA GLU A 222 -4.32 -13.23 13.39
C GLU A 222 -4.91 -13.18 11.98
N TYR A 223 -4.14 -13.62 10.98
CA TYR A 223 -4.68 -13.75 9.63
C TYR A 223 -5.48 -15.04 9.48
N GLU A 224 -6.65 -14.93 8.85
CA GLU A 224 -7.31 -16.05 8.19
C GLU A 224 -6.80 -16.23 6.77
N TYR A 225 -7.03 -17.44 6.25
CA TYR A 225 -6.49 -17.94 5.00
C TYR A 225 -7.63 -18.17 4.02
N ILE A 226 -7.70 -17.33 2.99
CA ILE A 226 -8.72 -17.39 1.95
C ILE A 226 -8.19 -18.25 0.81
N VAL A 227 -8.81 -19.41 0.57
CA VAL A 227 -8.31 -20.45 -0.33
C VAL A 227 -9.24 -20.63 -1.53
N LYS A 228 -8.75 -20.35 -2.74
CA LYS A 228 -9.43 -20.72 -3.97
C LYS A 228 -9.23 -22.22 -4.25
N TRP A 229 -10.30 -22.92 -4.59
CA TRP A 229 -10.26 -24.29 -5.09
C TRP A 229 -10.45 -24.31 -6.59
N ASP A 230 -9.47 -24.89 -7.27
CA ASP A 230 -9.47 -25.02 -8.72
C ASP A 230 -9.82 -26.46 -9.13
N PRO A 231 -10.84 -26.66 -9.99
CA PRO A 231 -11.14 -27.97 -10.53
C PRO A 231 -10.07 -28.39 -11.55
N SER A 232 -9.77 -29.69 -11.65
CA SER A 232 -8.74 -30.23 -12.54
C SER A 232 -8.99 -30.03 -14.03
N ASN A 233 -10.18 -29.57 -14.39
CA ASN A 233 -10.57 -29.17 -15.74
C ASN A 233 -10.89 -27.67 -15.82
N SER A 234 -10.27 -26.84 -14.98
CA SER A 234 -10.22 -25.40 -15.19
C SER A 234 -9.54 -25.09 -16.52
N HIS A 235 -9.87 -23.94 -17.10
CA HIS A 235 -9.44 -23.59 -18.46
C HIS A 235 -8.87 -22.18 -18.52
N ASP A 236 -7.78 -22.03 -19.26
CA ASP A 236 -7.48 -20.74 -19.89
C ASP A 236 -8.66 -20.32 -20.77
N VAL A 237 -8.90 -19.02 -20.90
CA VAL A 237 -10.07 -18.52 -21.64
C VAL A 237 -10.06 -18.95 -23.12
N SER A 238 -8.89 -19.27 -23.70
CA SER A 238 -8.77 -19.75 -25.08
C SER A 238 -9.13 -21.23 -25.27
N ILE A 239 -9.35 -21.97 -24.18
CA ILE A 239 -9.62 -23.40 -24.17
C ILE A 239 -11.11 -23.62 -23.96
N LYS A 240 -11.73 -24.42 -24.84
CA LYS A 240 -13.14 -24.81 -24.76
C LYS A 240 -13.37 -26.00 -23.83
N GLY A 241 -14.58 -26.11 -23.30
CA GLY A 241 -14.98 -27.18 -22.39
C GLY A 241 -15.68 -26.64 -21.15
N TYR A 242 -16.51 -27.49 -20.56
CA TYR A 242 -17.11 -27.25 -19.25
C TYR A 242 -16.04 -27.31 -18.16
N THR A 243 -16.16 -26.46 -17.14
CA THR A 243 -15.33 -26.53 -15.94
C THR A 243 -16.14 -27.04 -14.76
N GLY A 244 -15.48 -27.61 -13.76
CA GLY A 244 -16.04 -27.69 -12.41
C GLY A 244 -16.37 -26.31 -11.84
N ARG A 245 -17.04 -26.27 -10.69
CA ARG A 245 -17.35 -25.00 -9.99
C ARG A 245 -16.08 -24.47 -9.34
N CYS A 246 -15.92 -23.15 -9.29
CA CYS A 246 -14.91 -22.53 -8.43
C CYS A 246 -15.46 -22.43 -7.00
N TYR A 247 -14.62 -22.71 -6.00
CA TYR A 247 -14.94 -22.44 -4.59
C TYR A 247 -13.91 -21.50 -3.97
N ILE A 248 -14.34 -20.69 -3.00
CA ILE A 248 -13.44 -19.92 -2.13
C ILE A 248 -13.79 -20.26 -0.68
N ASP A 249 -12.81 -20.71 0.09
CA ASP A 249 -12.97 -20.99 1.52
C ASP A 249 -12.25 -19.95 2.38
N CYS A 250 -12.67 -19.78 3.63
CA CYS A 250 -11.91 -19.07 4.65
C CYS A 250 -11.61 -19.98 5.84
N TYR A 251 -10.32 -20.11 6.19
CA TYR A 251 -9.84 -20.95 7.29
C TYR A 251 -9.10 -20.12 8.35
N LYS A 252 -9.30 -20.43 9.62
CA LYS A 252 -8.34 -20.07 10.68
C LYS A 252 -7.06 -20.91 10.57
N LEU A 253 -5.98 -20.45 11.21
CA LEU A 253 -4.67 -21.12 11.22
C LEU A 253 -4.74 -22.58 11.75
N ASP A 254 -5.68 -22.87 12.64
CA ASP A 254 -5.90 -24.22 13.19
C ASP A 254 -6.66 -25.18 12.26
N GLY A 255 -7.09 -24.71 11.08
CA GLY A 255 -7.87 -25.45 10.10
C GLY A 255 -9.39 -25.41 10.29
N THR A 256 -9.89 -24.57 11.20
CA THR A 256 -11.32 -24.29 11.30
C THR A 256 -11.81 -23.60 10.04
N LEU A 257 -12.68 -24.27 9.26
CA LEU A 257 -13.37 -23.68 8.12
C LEU A 257 -14.50 -22.77 8.60
N LEU A 258 -14.40 -21.47 8.32
CA LEU A 258 -15.41 -20.47 8.69
C LEU A 258 -16.57 -20.44 7.68
N TRP A 259 -16.25 -20.37 6.39
CA TRP A 259 -17.24 -20.34 5.32
C TRP A 259 -16.67 -20.86 3.99
N ARG A 260 -17.59 -21.24 3.09
CA ARG A 260 -17.33 -21.63 1.70
C ARG A 260 -18.27 -20.88 0.77
N LEU A 261 -17.70 -20.14 -0.18
CA LEU A 261 -18.40 -19.55 -1.31
C LEU A 261 -18.34 -20.51 -2.50
N ASP A 262 -19.49 -21.02 -2.92
CA ASP A 262 -19.69 -21.70 -4.20
C ASP A 262 -20.00 -20.65 -5.27
N MET A 263 -19.09 -20.46 -6.23
CA MET A 263 -19.27 -19.46 -7.29
C MET A 263 -20.45 -19.78 -8.22
N GLY A 264 -20.99 -20.99 -8.16
CA GLY A 264 -22.11 -21.43 -8.98
C GLY A 264 -21.69 -21.84 -10.39
N PRO A 265 -22.65 -22.24 -11.24
CA PRO A 265 -22.36 -22.69 -12.60
C PRO A 265 -22.02 -21.55 -13.57
N ASN A 266 -22.43 -20.32 -13.26
CA ASN A 266 -22.34 -19.17 -14.16
C ASN A 266 -21.03 -18.36 -14.02
N ILE A 267 -20.08 -18.88 -13.25
CA ILE A 267 -18.70 -18.40 -13.17
C ILE A 267 -17.79 -19.56 -13.59
N ARG A 268 -17.09 -19.37 -14.71
CA ARG A 268 -16.18 -20.37 -15.24
C ARG A 268 -14.89 -20.42 -14.41
N ALA A 269 -14.32 -21.61 -14.23
CA ALA A 269 -13.09 -21.77 -13.47
C ALA A 269 -11.84 -21.63 -14.34
N GLY A 270 -10.89 -20.81 -13.88
CA GLY A 270 -9.61 -20.58 -14.54
C GLY A 270 -8.95 -19.28 -14.05
N ALA A 271 -7.67 -19.12 -14.36
CA ALA A 271 -6.83 -18.02 -13.87
C ALA A 271 -7.44 -16.63 -14.14
N HIS A 272 -8.06 -16.44 -15.30
CA HIS A 272 -8.53 -15.12 -15.74
C HIS A 272 -9.95 -14.75 -15.30
N TYR A 273 -10.68 -15.64 -14.61
CA TYR A 273 -12.08 -15.45 -14.26
C TYR A 273 -12.26 -14.82 -12.87
N THR A 274 -12.00 -15.59 -11.81
CA THR A 274 -12.26 -15.17 -10.43
C THR A 274 -11.04 -14.50 -9.82
N GLN A 275 -11.11 -13.17 -9.67
CA GLN A 275 -10.16 -12.35 -8.92
C GLN A 275 -10.85 -11.89 -7.63
N PHE A 276 -10.28 -12.19 -6.46
CA PHE A 276 -10.91 -11.92 -5.17
C PHE A 276 -10.00 -11.06 -4.30
N MET A 277 -10.48 -9.90 -3.85
CA MET A 277 -9.71 -8.95 -3.05
C MET A 277 -10.13 -9.04 -1.59
N CYS A 278 -9.17 -9.31 -0.70
CA CYS A 278 -9.39 -9.43 0.74
C CYS A 278 -8.70 -8.29 1.48
N PHE A 279 -9.49 -7.41 2.10
CA PHE A 279 -9.01 -6.19 2.77
C PHE A 279 -10.11 -5.63 3.68
N ASP A 280 -9.73 -4.89 4.72
CA ASP A 280 -10.64 -4.05 5.52
C ASP A 280 -10.96 -2.77 4.73
N PHE A 281 -12.03 -2.78 3.94
CA PHE A 281 -12.40 -1.63 3.09
C PHE A 281 -13.20 -0.56 3.84
N ASN A 282 -13.87 -0.91 4.95
CA ASN A 282 -14.70 0.04 5.71
C ASN A 282 -13.97 0.66 6.93
N GLY A 283 -12.82 0.10 7.33
CA GLY A 283 -12.01 0.56 8.45
C GLY A 283 -12.53 0.16 9.82
N ASP A 284 -13.34 -0.90 9.92
CA ASP A 284 -13.90 -1.38 11.19
C ASP A 284 -12.97 -2.34 11.96
N GLY A 285 -11.81 -2.67 11.36
CA GLY A 285 -10.81 -3.59 11.91
C GLY A 285 -11.04 -5.04 11.52
N LYS A 286 -11.97 -5.34 10.60
CA LYS A 286 -12.21 -6.68 10.06
C LYS A 286 -12.22 -6.62 8.54
N ALA A 287 -11.61 -7.61 7.92
CA ALA A 287 -11.53 -7.65 6.48
C ALA A 287 -12.81 -8.16 5.80
N GLU A 288 -13.10 -7.60 4.65
CA GLU A 288 -14.09 -8.07 3.69
C GLU A 288 -13.43 -8.82 2.51
N MET A 289 -14.27 -9.44 1.67
CA MET A 289 -13.89 -9.98 0.37
C MET A 289 -14.78 -9.42 -0.75
N ALA A 290 -14.18 -8.74 -1.72
CA ALA A 290 -14.83 -8.33 -2.96
C ALA A 290 -14.55 -9.32 -4.08
N VAL A 291 -15.59 -9.78 -4.79
CA VAL A 291 -15.44 -10.74 -5.88
C VAL A 291 -16.58 -10.63 -6.91
N LYS A 292 -16.27 -10.90 -8.19
CA LYS A 292 -17.27 -11.01 -9.25
C LYS A 292 -18.14 -12.26 -9.03
N THR A 293 -19.45 -12.10 -9.04
CA THR A 293 -20.43 -13.18 -8.81
C THR A 293 -21.48 -13.21 -9.92
N ALA A 294 -22.39 -14.19 -9.86
CA ALA A 294 -23.45 -14.39 -10.84
C ALA A 294 -24.64 -15.14 -10.21
N PRO A 295 -25.79 -15.26 -10.89
CA PRO A 295 -26.88 -16.11 -10.41
C PRO A 295 -26.38 -17.53 -10.13
N GLY A 296 -26.73 -18.08 -8.96
CA GLY A 296 -26.30 -19.41 -8.52
C GLY A 296 -25.07 -19.38 -7.59
N THR A 297 -24.40 -18.23 -7.43
CA THR A 297 -23.38 -18.04 -6.40
C THR A 297 -24.01 -18.14 -5.00
N ARG A 298 -23.43 -18.96 -4.13
CA ARG A 298 -24.01 -19.33 -2.84
C ARG A 298 -22.97 -19.43 -1.75
N MET A 299 -23.24 -18.82 -0.60
CA MET A 299 -22.43 -18.93 0.60
C MET A 299 -22.92 -20.06 1.50
N THR A 300 -21.99 -20.77 2.12
CA THR A 300 -22.22 -21.70 3.24
C THR A 300 -21.34 -21.27 4.41
N VAL A 301 -21.95 -20.84 5.51
CA VAL A 301 -21.24 -20.50 6.77
C VAL A 301 -21.26 -21.72 7.70
N TYR A 302 -20.13 -22.04 8.30
CA TYR A 302 -19.97 -23.20 9.18
C TYR A 302 -19.98 -22.79 10.66
N GLY A 303 -20.61 -23.62 11.49
CA GLY A 303 -20.55 -23.46 12.94
C GLY A 303 -19.25 -24.03 13.54
N PRO A 304 -18.98 -23.77 14.84
CA PRO A 304 -17.79 -24.29 15.53
C PRO A 304 -17.67 -25.82 15.56
N ASP A 305 -18.73 -26.56 15.24
CA ASP A 305 -18.71 -28.02 15.12
C ASP A 305 -18.35 -28.52 13.71
N GLY A 306 -18.01 -27.60 12.79
CA GLY A 306 -17.62 -27.88 11.40
C GLY A 306 -18.78 -28.22 10.46
N LYS A 307 -20.04 -28.07 10.92
CA LYS A 307 -21.24 -28.31 10.09
C LYS A 307 -21.80 -27.00 9.51
N PRO A 308 -22.44 -27.05 8.33
CA PRO A 308 -23.17 -25.89 7.80
C PRO A 308 -24.18 -25.37 8.82
N ALA A 309 -24.06 -24.10 9.17
CA ALA A 309 -24.96 -23.37 10.06
C ALA A 309 -25.97 -22.54 9.25
N GLU A 310 -25.51 -21.92 8.16
CA GLU A 310 -26.33 -21.07 7.30
C GLU A 310 -25.92 -21.26 5.83
N GLU A 311 -26.90 -21.22 4.92
CA GLU A 311 -26.67 -21.24 3.48
C GLU A 311 -27.62 -20.26 2.79
N PHE A 312 -27.08 -19.40 1.92
CA PHE A 312 -27.86 -18.42 1.18
C PHE A 312 -27.21 -18.09 -0.18
N PHE A 313 -28.03 -17.78 -1.17
CA PHE A 313 -27.56 -17.20 -2.42
C PHE A 313 -27.31 -15.71 -2.22
N ILE A 314 -26.40 -15.14 -3.02
CA ILE A 314 -26.26 -13.68 -3.11
C ILE A 314 -27.59 -13.03 -3.51
N THR A 315 -27.77 -11.78 -3.14
CA THR A 315 -28.93 -11.00 -3.55
C THR A 315 -28.80 -10.64 -5.03
N MET A 316 -29.83 -10.93 -5.84
CA MET A 316 -29.90 -10.40 -7.21
C MET A 316 -30.53 -9.00 -7.20
N PRO A 317 -30.02 -8.05 -8.02
CA PRO A 317 -30.65 -6.76 -8.22
C PRO A 317 -32.15 -6.89 -8.60
N GLU A 318 -32.97 -5.94 -8.14
CA GLU A 318 -34.43 -5.98 -8.36
C GLU A 318 -34.77 -5.96 -9.86
N GLU A 319 -34.05 -5.18 -10.65
CA GLU A 319 -34.23 -5.10 -12.12
C GLU A 319 -34.02 -6.46 -12.80
N ASP A 320 -33.10 -7.28 -12.30
CA ASP A 320 -32.82 -8.60 -12.85
C ASP A 320 -33.88 -9.63 -12.45
N LEU A 321 -34.43 -9.52 -11.24
CA LEU A 321 -35.59 -10.30 -10.83
C LEU A 321 -36.83 -9.97 -11.68
N GLU A 322 -37.04 -8.68 -11.99
CA GLU A 322 -38.13 -8.21 -12.86
C GLU A 322 -37.98 -8.70 -14.30
N GLN A 323 -36.73 -8.82 -14.78
CA GLN A 323 -36.41 -9.44 -16.08
C GLN A 323 -36.54 -10.97 -16.08
N GLY A 324 -36.80 -11.57 -14.92
CA GLY A 324 -37.08 -13.00 -14.76
C GLY A 324 -35.86 -13.87 -14.55
N TYR A 325 -34.70 -13.29 -14.22
CA TYR A 325 -33.52 -14.06 -13.86
C TYR A 325 -33.69 -14.78 -12.51
N SER A 326 -33.00 -15.90 -12.35
CA SER A 326 -33.10 -16.77 -11.18
C SER A 326 -31.77 -17.47 -10.92
N HIS A 327 -31.48 -17.78 -9.65
CA HIS A 327 -30.31 -18.59 -9.27
C HIS A 327 -30.32 -20.00 -9.83
N GLU A 328 -31.48 -20.49 -10.30
CA GLU A 328 -31.62 -21.82 -10.91
C GLU A 328 -31.31 -21.82 -12.43
N HIS A 329 -31.12 -20.64 -13.02
CA HIS A 329 -30.72 -20.55 -14.42
C HIS A 329 -29.24 -20.83 -14.61
N SER A 330 -28.92 -21.59 -15.66
CA SER A 330 -27.57 -21.80 -16.13
C SER A 330 -27.43 -21.18 -17.51
N TYR A 331 -26.46 -20.27 -17.65
CA TYR A 331 -26.09 -19.60 -18.90
C TYR A 331 -24.84 -20.24 -19.52
N VAL A 332 -24.43 -21.40 -19.00
CA VAL A 332 -23.32 -22.17 -19.55
C VAL A 332 -23.73 -22.77 -20.89
N CYS A 333 -23.03 -22.37 -21.95
CA CYS A 333 -23.37 -22.76 -23.29
C CYS A 333 -23.06 -24.24 -23.56
N SER A 334 -23.87 -24.86 -24.41
CA SER A 334 -23.56 -26.11 -25.09
C SER A 334 -23.24 -25.79 -26.56
N PHE A 335 -22.61 -26.71 -27.28
CA PHE A 335 -22.40 -26.53 -28.72
C PHE A 335 -23.70 -26.27 -29.51
N LYS A 336 -24.84 -26.79 -29.04
CA LYS A 336 -26.15 -26.54 -29.65
C LYS A 336 -26.65 -25.13 -29.38
N SER A 337 -26.53 -24.66 -28.13
CA SER A 337 -26.97 -23.30 -27.79
C SER A 337 -26.06 -22.25 -28.42
N TYR A 338 -24.75 -22.51 -28.52
CA TYR A 338 -23.83 -21.61 -29.23
C TYR A 338 -24.13 -21.51 -30.73
N ARG A 339 -24.39 -22.63 -31.43
CA ARG A 339 -24.84 -22.57 -32.84
C ARG A 339 -26.12 -21.75 -32.98
N LYS A 340 -27.07 -21.94 -32.05
CA LYS A 340 -28.33 -21.20 -32.05
C LYS A 340 -28.08 -19.69 -31.85
N HIS A 341 -27.25 -19.33 -30.87
CA HIS A 341 -26.81 -17.95 -30.62
C HIS A 341 -26.22 -17.30 -31.88
N LEU A 342 -25.23 -17.94 -32.51
CA LEU A 342 -24.66 -17.43 -33.76
C LEU A 342 -25.68 -17.28 -34.88
N THR A 343 -26.64 -18.21 -34.99
CA THR A 343 -27.73 -18.10 -35.97
C THR A 343 -28.59 -16.87 -35.71
N GLU A 344 -28.83 -16.51 -34.45
CA GLU A 344 -29.58 -15.31 -34.09
C GLU A 344 -28.77 -14.04 -34.36
N VAL A 345 -27.48 -14.01 -33.99
CA VAL A 345 -26.55 -12.91 -34.31
C VAL A 345 -26.49 -12.67 -35.82
N PHE A 346 -26.37 -13.73 -36.63
CA PHE A 346 -26.32 -13.61 -38.08
C PHE A 346 -27.64 -13.14 -38.66
N ARG A 347 -28.76 -13.62 -38.10
CA ARG A 347 -30.10 -13.25 -38.57
C ARG A 347 -30.39 -11.76 -38.36
N SER A 348 -29.89 -11.18 -37.27
CA SER A 348 -30.03 -9.76 -36.94
C SER A 348 -28.87 -8.90 -37.45
N TRP A 349 -28.04 -9.37 -38.37
CA TRP A 349 -26.83 -8.67 -38.82
C TRP A 349 -27.05 -7.20 -39.22
N ASN A 350 -28.06 -6.87 -40.04
CA ASN A 350 -28.32 -5.47 -40.43
C ASN A 350 -28.88 -4.61 -39.30
N ASP A 351 -29.27 -5.22 -38.19
CA ASP A 351 -29.71 -4.48 -37.02
C ASP A 351 -28.56 -4.06 -36.11
N HIS A 352 -27.38 -4.67 -36.26
CA HIS A 352 -26.20 -4.37 -35.47
C HIS A 352 -25.76 -2.89 -35.65
N PRO A 353 -25.45 -2.16 -34.56
CA PRO A 353 -25.07 -0.75 -34.63
C PRO A 353 -23.93 -0.44 -35.61
N GLU A 354 -22.85 -1.24 -35.59
CA GLU A 354 -21.69 -1.06 -36.48
C GLU A 354 -22.03 -1.28 -37.97
N VAL A 355 -23.01 -2.14 -38.28
CA VAL A 355 -23.48 -2.36 -39.66
C VAL A 355 -24.35 -1.18 -40.10
N LYS A 356 -25.25 -0.70 -39.24
CA LYS A 356 -26.08 0.49 -39.49
C LYS A 356 -25.25 1.76 -39.66
N ALA A 357 -24.14 1.87 -38.94
CA ALA A 357 -23.19 2.97 -39.06
C ALA A 357 -22.31 2.87 -40.32
N GLY A 358 -22.32 1.73 -41.02
CA GLY A 358 -21.48 1.48 -42.19
C GLY A 358 -20.00 1.24 -41.84
N HIS A 359 -19.70 0.94 -40.58
CA HIS A 359 -18.35 0.57 -40.13
C HIS A 359 -18.04 -0.89 -40.48
N TRP A 360 -19.05 -1.77 -40.40
CA TRP A 360 -18.96 -3.18 -40.78
C TRP A 360 -19.63 -3.45 -42.13
N PRO A 361 -19.29 -4.57 -42.80
CA PRO A 361 -19.88 -4.91 -44.09
C PRO A 361 -21.40 -5.09 -44.00
N GLU A 362 -22.10 -4.68 -45.05
CA GLU A 362 -23.58 -4.72 -45.10
C GLU A 362 -24.14 -6.15 -45.09
N SER A 363 -23.29 -7.15 -45.41
CA SER A 363 -23.63 -8.58 -45.39
C SER A 363 -22.51 -9.46 -44.84
N LEU A 364 -22.89 -10.60 -44.26
CA LEU A 364 -21.94 -11.62 -43.78
C LEU A 364 -21.11 -12.23 -44.92
N GLU A 365 -21.68 -12.34 -46.14
CA GLU A 365 -20.91 -12.79 -47.30
C GLU A 365 -19.74 -11.85 -47.61
N GLN A 366 -19.93 -10.54 -47.45
CA GLN A 366 -18.83 -9.57 -47.57
C GLN A 366 -17.81 -9.76 -46.44
N CYS A 367 -18.26 -10.00 -45.20
CA CYS A 367 -17.35 -10.33 -44.09
C CYS A 367 -16.47 -11.56 -44.40
N PHE A 368 -17.05 -12.58 -45.03
CA PHE A 368 -16.35 -13.84 -45.33
C PHE A 368 -15.63 -13.84 -46.69
N GLY A 369 -15.75 -12.77 -47.48
CA GLY A 369 -15.14 -12.67 -48.81
C GLY A 369 -15.74 -13.62 -49.85
N ILE A 370 -17.03 -13.96 -49.73
CA ILE A 370 -17.74 -14.84 -50.66
C ILE A 370 -18.78 -14.08 -51.50
N PRO A 371 -19.19 -14.59 -52.68
CA PRO A 371 -20.21 -13.93 -53.49
C PRO A 371 -21.54 -13.81 -52.74
N GLY A 372 -22.15 -12.62 -52.78
CA GLY A 372 -23.47 -12.38 -52.19
C GLY A 372 -24.53 -13.29 -52.80
N LYS A 373 -25.29 -13.98 -51.95
CA LYS A 373 -26.28 -14.98 -52.36
C LYS A 373 -27.64 -14.73 -51.73
N TYR A 374 -27.67 -14.13 -50.54
CA TYR A 374 -28.87 -13.98 -49.73
C TYR A 374 -29.44 -12.55 -49.75
N THR A 375 -30.70 -12.41 -49.34
CA THR A 375 -31.36 -11.10 -49.17
C THR A 375 -31.54 -10.82 -47.69
N TYR A 376 -31.31 -9.58 -47.30
CA TYR A 376 -31.34 -9.12 -45.92
C TYR A 376 -32.61 -8.30 -45.63
N PRO A 377 -33.19 -8.37 -44.41
CA PRO A 377 -32.79 -9.21 -43.28
C PRO A 377 -32.93 -10.71 -43.58
N LEU A 378 -32.03 -11.54 -43.05
CA LEU A 378 -31.96 -12.95 -43.39
C LEU A 378 -33.20 -13.71 -42.92
N SER A 379 -33.64 -14.67 -43.73
CA SER A 379 -34.59 -15.68 -43.28
C SER A 379 -33.93 -16.63 -42.26
N GLN A 380 -34.72 -17.39 -41.51
CA GLN A 380 -34.19 -18.40 -40.59
C GLN A 380 -33.30 -19.41 -41.33
N GLU A 381 -33.77 -19.90 -42.48
CA GLU A 381 -33.06 -20.90 -43.30
C GLU A 381 -31.73 -20.34 -43.84
N ASP A 382 -31.72 -19.09 -44.28
CA ASP A 382 -30.52 -18.44 -44.82
C ASP A 382 -29.48 -18.17 -43.72
N SER A 383 -29.92 -17.73 -42.54
CA SER A 383 -29.03 -17.55 -41.39
C SER A 383 -28.43 -18.86 -40.89
N GLU A 384 -29.21 -19.94 -40.85
CA GLU A 384 -28.70 -21.27 -40.53
C GLU A 384 -27.65 -21.74 -41.54
N CYS A 385 -27.88 -21.51 -42.84
CA CYS A 385 -26.90 -21.82 -43.89
C CYS A 385 -25.59 -21.04 -43.71
N LEU A 386 -25.66 -19.74 -43.42
CA LEU A 386 -24.48 -18.91 -43.20
C LEU A 386 -23.75 -19.26 -41.89
N THR A 387 -24.48 -19.64 -40.85
CA THR A 387 -23.90 -20.12 -39.59
C THR A 387 -23.15 -21.43 -39.78
N ASP A 388 -23.74 -22.39 -40.49
CA ASP A 388 -23.07 -23.65 -40.80
C ASP A 388 -21.86 -23.43 -41.72
N TYR A 389 -21.96 -22.53 -42.70
CA TYR A 389 -20.81 -22.13 -43.51
C TYR A 389 -19.69 -21.51 -42.66
N PHE A 390 -20.03 -20.64 -41.71
CA PHE A 390 -19.06 -20.03 -40.82
C PHE A 390 -18.33 -21.08 -39.99
N LEU A 391 -19.08 -21.97 -39.34
CA LEU A 391 -18.55 -23.00 -38.44
C LEU A 391 -17.74 -24.09 -39.16
N ASP A 392 -18.17 -24.50 -40.35
CA ASP A 392 -17.60 -25.67 -41.05
C ASP A 392 -16.57 -25.31 -42.12
N ILE A 393 -16.65 -24.10 -42.67
CA ILE A 393 -15.82 -23.68 -43.81
C ILE A 393 -14.98 -22.46 -43.44
N TYR A 394 -15.60 -21.32 -43.10
CA TYR A 394 -14.88 -20.07 -42.92
C TYR A 394 -13.89 -20.15 -41.75
N ALA A 395 -14.38 -20.42 -40.53
CA ALA A 395 -13.53 -20.44 -39.34
C ALA A 395 -12.41 -21.49 -39.45
N PRO A 396 -12.65 -22.75 -39.86
CA PRO A 396 -11.58 -23.73 -40.09
C PRO A 396 -10.59 -23.33 -41.20
N SER A 397 -11.03 -22.57 -42.22
CA SER A 397 -10.13 -22.07 -43.27
C SER A 397 -9.17 -20.99 -42.77
N ARG A 398 -9.55 -20.23 -41.73
CA ARG A 398 -8.70 -19.23 -41.06
C ARG A 398 -7.64 -19.89 -40.19
N SER A 399 -8.01 -20.95 -39.47
CA SER A 399 -7.11 -21.77 -38.69
C SER A 399 -7.72 -23.15 -38.43
N PRO A 400 -6.97 -24.26 -38.57
CA PRO A 400 -7.46 -25.58 -38.24
C PRO A 400 -7.77 -25.76 -36.74
N LYS A 401 -7.33 -24.82 -35.88
CA LYS A 401 -7.67 -24.80 -34.45
C LYS A 401 -9.07 -24.25 -34.17
N ASN A 402 -9.72 -23.59 -35.13
CA ASN A 402 -11.05 -23.00 -34.97
C ASN A 402 -12.16 -24.06 -35.07
N ASN A 403 -12.14 -25.03 -34.15
CA ASN A 403 -13.16 -26.07 -34.09
C ASN A 403 -14.33 -25.63 -33.20
N LEU A 404 -15.11 -24.69 -33.73
CA LEU A 404 -16.23 -24.02 -33.04
C LEU A 404 -17.51 -24.87 -32.98
N ARG A 405 -17.59 -25.99 -33.72
CA ARG A 405 -18.65 -27.00 -33.58
C ARG A 405 -18.66 -27.69 -32.22
N GLU A 406 -17.54 -27.63 -31.51
CA GLU A 406 -17.34 -28.17 -30.16
C GLU A 406 -17.25 -27.05 -29.12
N PHE A 407 -17.67 -25.82 -29.43
CA PHE A 407 -17.63 -24.72 -28.48
C PHE A 407 -18.71 -24.90 -27.41
N GLU A 408 -18.29 -25.13 -26.16
CA GLU A 408 -19.17 -25.35 -25.01
C GLU A 408 -18.47 -24.93 -23.71
N GLY A 409 -19.26 -24.73 -22.65
CA GLY A 409 -18.75 -24.44 -21.32
C GLY A 409 -18.44 -22.97 -21.02
N PHE A 410 -18.79 -22.04 -21.92
CA PHE A 410 -18.63 -20.59 -21.74
C PHE A 410 -19.94 -19.91 -21.34
N ILE A 411 -19.85 -18.68 -20.85
CA ILE A 411 -21.00 -17.85 -20.48
C ILE A 411 -20.92 -16.54 -21.27
N PHE A 412 -21.78 -16.38 -22.29
CA PHE A 412 -21.87 -15.16 -23.10
C PHE A 412 -23.16 -14.36 -22.87
N GLU A 413 -24.05 -14.86 -22.03
CA GLU A 413 -25.33 -14.23 -21.68
C GLU A 413 -25.61 -14.34 -20.18
N GLY A 414 -26.65 -13.65 -19.72
CA GLY A 414 -27.01 -13.59 -18.30
C GLY A 414 -26.27 -12.50 -17.52
N PRO A 415 -26.84 -12.09 -16.36
CA PRO A 415 -26.33 -10.98 -15.59
C PRO A 415 -25.04 -11.33 -14.84
N GLU A 416 -24.23 -10.31 -14.58
CA GLU A 416 -22.96 -10.38 -13.87
C GLU A 416 -22.96 -9.38 -12.73
N TYR A 417 -22.42 -9.76 -11.57
CA TYR A 417 -22.46 -8.93 -10.37
C TYR A 417 -21.07 -8.73 -9.75
N LEU A 418 -20.97 -7.72 -8.91
CA LEU A 418 -19.88 -7.51 -7.97
C LEU A 418 -20.47 -7.59 -6.56
N THR A 419 -19.94 -8.47 -5.72
CA THR A 419 -20.42 -8.68 -4.35
C THR A 419 -19.30 -8.41 -3.35
N MET A 420 -19.63 -7.68 -2.28
CA MET A 420 -18.83 -7.57 -1.07
C MET A 420 -19.38 -8.52 0.00
N PHE A 421 -18.52 -9.38 0.55
CA PHE A 421 -18.81 -10.24 1.69
C PHE A 421 -18.03 -9.75 2.91
N GLY A 422 -18.67 -9.71 4.07
CA GLY A 422 -17.99 -9.52 5.35
C GLY A 422 -17.11 -10.72 5.69
N GLY A 423 -16.17 -10.51 6.60
CA GLY A 423 -15.26 -11.55 7.08
C GLY A 423 -15.93 -12.80 7.65
N ASP A 424 -17.14 -12.66 8.18
CA ASP A 424 -17.99 -13.76 8.66
C ASP A 424 -18.76 -14.50 7.54
N GLY A 425 -18.53 -14.13 6.28
CA GLY A 425 -19.15 -14.69 5.09
C GLY A 425 -20.49 -14.05 4.73
N LYS A 426 -21.03 -13.13 5.52
CA LYS A 426 -22.30 -12.45 5.18
C LYS A 426 -22.16 -11.59 3.94
N GLU A 427 -23.17 -11.61 3.09
CA GLU A 427 -23.28 -10.60 2.03
C GLU A 427 -23.52 -9.22 2.65
N LEU A 428 -22.68 -8.24 2.29
CA LEU A 428 -22.86 -6.83 2.66
C LEU A 428 -23.62 -6.09 1.56
N GLN A 429 -23.17 -6.23 0.31
CA GLN A 429 -23.87 -5.66 -0.84
C GLN A 429 -23.51 -6.40 -2.14
N THR A 430 -24.50 -6.53 -3.03
CA THR A 430 -24.31 -6.94 -4.42
C THR A 430 -24.82 -5.84 -5.35
N ILE A 431 -24.03 -5.49 -6.36
CA ILE A 431 -24.36 -4.55 -7.44
C ILE A 431 -24.12 -5.20 -8.81
N PRO A 432 -24.69 -4.67 -9.91
CA PRO A 432 -24.27 -5.05 -11.25
C PRO A 432 -22.75 -4.89 -11.43
N PHE A 433 -22.13 -5.80 -12.18
CA PHE A 433 -20.71 -5.68 -12.49
C PHE A 433 -20.47 -4.43 -13.37
N PRO A 434 -19.45 -3.58 -13.10
CA PRO A 434 -19.29 -2.26 -13.71
C PRO A 434 -19.26 -2.23 -15.23
N PHE A 435 -18.71 -3.28 -15.84
CA PHE A 435 -18.49 -3.35 -17.27
C PHE A 435 -19.27 -4.50 -17.88
N GLU A 436 -20.34 -4.17 -18.59
CA GLU A 436 -21.15 -5.16 -19.29
C GLU A 436 -20.33 -5.98 -20.27
N ARG A 437 -20.74 -7.24 -20.44
CA ARG A 437 -20.19 -8.14 -21.46
C ARG A 437 -20.47 -7.65 -22.88
N VAL A 438 -21.65 -7.08 -23.09
CA VAL A 438 -22.22 -6.62 -24.37
C VAL A 438 -22.54 -7.75 -25.35
N ASP A 439 -21.59 -8.62 -25.67
CA ASP A 439 -21.76 -9.75 -26.60
C ASP A 439 -20.83 -10.93 -26.23
N ASP A 440 -20.70 -11.92 -27.11
CA ASP A 440 -19.82 -13.08 -26.92
C ASP A 440 -18.34 -12.80 -27.26
N GLY A 441 -17.94 -11.53 -27.33
CA GLY A 441 -16.60 -11.08 -27.68
C GLY A 441 -16.47 -10.49 -29.09
N LEU A 442 -17.57 -10.40 -29.86
CA LEU A 442 -17.57 -9.86 -31.23
C LEU A 442 -17.02 -8.44 -31.28
N LEU A 443 -17.51 -7.53 -30.42
CA LEU A 443 -16.98 -6.16 -30.28
C LEU A 443 -15.62 -6.11 -29.56
N TRP A 444 -15.32 -7.10 -28.73
CA TRP A 444 -14.04 -7.23 -28.03
C TRP A 444 -12.91 -7.73 -28.95
N GLY A 445 -13.22 -8.11 -30.19
CA GLY A 445 -12.22 -8.54 -31.19
C GLY A 445 -11.90 -10.04 -31.16
N ASP A 446 -12.73 -10.85 -30.49
CA ASP A 446 -12.52 -12.29 -30.34
C ASP A 446 -12.70 -13.10 -31.62
N TYR A 447 -13.40 -12.52 -32.60
CA TYR A 447 -13.64 -13.09 -33.92
C TYR A 447 -12.70 -12.55 -35.01
N ALA A 448 -11.95 -11.49 -34.73
CA ALA A 448 -11.24 -10.72 -35.77
C ALA A 448 -9.98 -11.45 -36.27
N MET A 449 -9.25 -12.08 -35.36
CA MET A 449 -7.94 -12.67 -35.60
C MET A 449 -8.01 -14.02 -36.35
N ASN A 450 -6.86 -14.61 -36.68
CA ASN A 450 -6.82 -15.92 -37.36
C ASN A 450 -7.34 -17.06 -36.47
N ARG A 451 -7.00 -17.03 -35.18
CA ARG A 451 -7.62 -17.88 -34.16
C ARG A 451 -8.87 -17.16 -33.66
N ILE A 452 -10.03 -17.79 -33.86
CA ILE A 452 -11.34 -17.26 -33.45
C ILE A 452 -11.67 -17.87 -32.09
N GLU A 453 -11.79 -17.02 -31.08
CA GLU A 453 -11.86 -17.42 -29.67
C GLU A 453 -12.97 -16.64 -28.94
N PRO A 454 -14.25 -16.95 -29.20
CA PRO A 454 -15.36 -16.30 -28.51
C PRO A 454 -15.18 -16.40 -26.98
N CYS A 455 -15.61 -15.37 -26.25
CA CYS A 455 -15.45 -15.26 -24.80
C CYS A 455 -14.00 -15.23 -24.30
N ASN A 456 -13.03 -14.78 -25.11
CA ASN A 456 -11.62 -14.67 -24.69
C ASN A 456 -11.32 -13.29 -24.09
N ARG A 457 -11.26 -12.24 -24.91
CA ARG A 457 -10.83 -10.89 -24.48
C ARG A 457 -11.83 -10.26 -23.52
N VAL A 458 -13.11 -10.56 -23.73
CA VAL A 458 -14.19 -10.09 -22.88
C VAL A 458 -14.12 -10.66 -21.46
N ASP A 459 -13.58 -11.87 -21.26
CA ASP A 459 -13.50 -12.52 -19.94
C ASP A 459 -12.08 -12.48 -19.36
N ARG A 460 -11.39 -11.36 -19.59
CA ARG A 460 -10.11 -11.03 -18.97
C ARG A 460 -10.33 -10.08 -17.80
N PHE A 461 -10.28 -10.58 -16.57
CA PHE A 461 -10.53 -9.78 -15.36
C PHE A 461 -9.25 -9.56 -14.55
N LEU A 462 -9.15 -8.39 -13.90
CA LEU A 462 -8.13 -8.07 -12.89
C LEU A 462 -8.81 -7.32 -11.74
N SER A 463 -8.23 -7.37 -10.55
CA SER A 463 -8.69 -6.58 -9.41
C SER A 463 -7.50 -6.13 -8.55
N ALA A 464 -7.59 -4.97 -7.89
CA ALA A 464 -6.54 -4.47 -7.03
C ALA A 464 -7.10 -3.75 -5.80
N VAL A 465 -6.22 -3.49 -4.85
CA VAL A 465 -6.43 -2.55 -3.75
C VAL A 465 -5.45 -1.40 -3.91
N ALA A 466 -5.90 -0.16 -3.70
CA ALA A 466 -5.05 1.03 -3.80
C ALA A 466 -5.49 2.10 -2.80
N TYR A 467 -4.53 2.85 -2.25
CA TYR A 467 -4.81 3.97 -1.36
C TYR A 467 -4.96 5.26 -2.19
N LEU A 468 -6.08 5.37 -2.90
CA LEU A 468 -6.33 6.47 -3.86
C LEU A 468 -6.45 7.86 -3.19
N ASP A 469 -6.78 7.92 -1.89
CA ASP A 469 -6.77 9.15 -1.09
C ASP A 469 -5.52 9.29 -0.20
N GLY A 470 -4.55 8.38 -0.38
CA GLY A 470 -3.35 8.27 0.44
C GLY A 470 -3.61 7.85 1.89
N LYS A 471 -4.79 7.35 2.24
CA LYS A 471 -5.16 7.03 3.64
C LYS A 471 -5.93 5.73 3.81
N ARG A 472 -6.87 5.44 2.93
CA ARG A 472 -7.79 4.30 3.06
C ARG A 472 -7.79 3.46 1.78
N PRO A 473 -8.06 2.15 1.90
CA PRO A 473 -8.06 1.25 0.76
C PRO A 473 -9.32 1.42 -0.10
N TYR A 474 -9.12 1.48 -1.41
CA TYR A 474 -10.15 1.45 -2.45
C TYR A 474 -10.07 0.13 -3.22
N LEU A 475 -11.22 -0.37 -3.67
CA LEU A 475 -11.31 -1.52 -4.56
C LEU A 475 -11.20 -1.04 -6.02
N VAL A 476 -10.34 -1.69 -6.81
CA VAL A 476 -10.22 -1.44 -8.25
C VAL A 476 -10.59 -2.70 -9.03
N VAL A 477 -11.53 -2.61 -9.96
CA VAL A 477 -12.04 -3.74 -10.75
C VAL A 477 -11.82 -3.47 -12.24
N CYS A 478 -11.30 -4.46 -12.98
CA CYS A 478 -10.95 -4.31 -14.39
C CYS A 478 -11.61 -5.36 -15.29
N ARG A 479 -11.86 -5.00 -16.56
CA ARG A 479 -12.25 -5.91 -17.64
C ARG A 479 -11.54 -5.57 -18.96
N GLY A 480 -10.87 -6.56 -19.54
CA GLY A 480 -10.20 -6.49 -20.84
C GLY A 480 -8.85 -5.75 -20.82
N TYR A 481 -7.87 -6.23 -21.59
CA TYR A 481 -6.58 -5.55 -21.76
C TYR A 481 -5.95 -5.70 -23.15
N TYR A 482 -6.31 -6.72 -23.93
CA TYR A 482 -5.79 -6.89 -25.29
C TYR A 482 -6.39 -5.92 -26.32
N THR A 483 -7.64 -5.49 -26.08
CA THR A 483 -8.40 -4.58 -26.95
C THR A 483 -9.08 -3.54 -26.07
N ARG A 484 -10.39 -3.58 -25.84
CA ARG A 484 -11.02 -2.68 -24.86
C ARG A 484 -10.44 -2.95 -23.47
N ALA A 485 -10.10 -1.88 -22.77
CA ALA A 485 -9.63 -1.90 -21.40
C ALA A 485 -10.50 -0.96 -20.56
N ALA A 486 -11.11 -1.51 -19.52
CA ALA A 486 -12.02 -0.79 -18.65
C ALA A 486 -11.69 -1.07 -17.18
N ILE A 487 -11.63 -0.01 -16.36
CA ILE A 487 -11.18 -0.04 -14.96
C ILE A 487 -12.07 0.89 -14.14
N ALA A 488 -12.60 0.44 -13.01
CA ALA A 488 -13.43 1.23 -12.11
C ALA A 488 -12.89 1.14 -10.67
N ALA A 489 -12.96 2.25 -9.94
CA ALA A 489 -12.58 2.33 -8.55
C ALA A 489 -13.79 2.58 -7.65
N TYR A 490 -13.84 1.89 -6.52
CA TYR A 490 -14.89 1.99 -5.52
C TYR A 490 -14.32 2.27 -4.13
N ASP A 491 -14.95 3.16 -3.39
CA ASP A 491 -14.87 3.11 -1.93
C ASP A 491 -16.01 2.27 -1.34
N PHE A 492 -15.79 1.77 -0.12
CA PHE A 492 -16.76 0.97 0.64
C PHE A 492 -16.84 1.41 2.11
N PHE A 493 -16.61 2.70 2.39
CA PHE A 493 -16.40 3.19 3.76
C PHE A 493 -17.62 3.12 4.67
N ASP A 494 -18.82 3.12 4.10
CA ASP A 494 -20.09 3.08 4.83
C ASP A 494 -20.87 1.78 4.61
N ASN A 495 -20.16 0.71 4.22
CA ASN A 495 -20.72 -0.58 3.80
C ASN A 495 -21.55 -0.52 2.51
N CYS A 496 -21.30 0.47 1.64
CA CYS A 496 -21.88 0.55 0.30
C CYS A 496 -20.80 0.84 -0.75
N PHE A 497 -20.93 0.26 -1.93
CA PHE A 497 -20.13 0.60 -3.10
C PHE A 497 -20.46 2.02 -3.57
N HIS A 498 -19.48 2.91 -3.50
CA HIS A 498 -19.52 4.22 -4.15
C HIS A 498 -18.46 4.26 -5.25
N GLU A 499 -18.90 4.33 -6.51
CA GLU A 499 -17.97 4.51 -7.62
C GLU A 499 -17.29 5.88 -7.50
N THR A 500 -15.96 5.87 -7.37
CA THR A 500 -15.15 7.10 -7.30
C THR A 500 -14.83 7.60 -8.70
N TRP A 501 -14.42 6.70 -9.59
CA TRP A 501 -14.19 6.98 -11.01
C TRP A 501 -14.28 5.69 -11.83
N SER A 502 -14.44 5.84 -13.14
CA SER A 502 -14.45 4.76 -14.13
C SER A 502 -13.76 5.24 -15.41
N VAL A 503 -12.83 4.42 -15.92
CA VAL A 503 -12.12 4.65 -17.18
C VAL A 503 -12.42 3.52 -18.15
N ASP A 504 -12.65 3.87 -19.41
CA ASP A 504 -12.98 2.92 -20.46
C ASP A 504 -12.37 3.38 -21.77
N SER A 505 -11.51 2.55 -22.36
CA SER A 505 -10.92 2.85 -23.66
C SER A 505 -11.97 2.94 -24.77
N GLY A 506 -13.16 2.39 -24.56
CA GLY A 506 -14.12 2.08 -25.59
C GLY A 506 -13.66 0.88 -26.44
N PHE A 507 -14.55 0.42 -27.32
CA PHE A 507 -14.24 -0.68 -28.23
C PHE A 507 -13.21 -0.26 -29.27
N VAL A 508 -12.37 -1.20 -29.69
CA VAL A 508 -11.42 -0.94 -30.77
C VAL A 508 -12.17 -1.02 -32.12
N PRO A 509 -12.14 0.03 -32.96
CA PRO A 509 -12.80 -0.01 -34.26
C PRO A 509 -12.26 -1.12 -35.15
N MET A 510 -13.18 -1.88 -35.75
CA MET A 510 -12.87 -2.93 -36.73
C MET A 510 -13.64 -2.67 -38.01
N LYS A 511 -13.01 -2.87 -39.17
CA LYS A 511 -13.69 -2.80 -40.48
C LYS A 511 -14.43 -4.07 -40.81
N ASN A 512 -13.99 -5.20 -40.25
CA ASN A 512 -14.64 -6.50 -40.40
C ASN A 512 -14.37 -7.35 -39.14
N PRO A 513 -15.39 -7.61 -38.30
CA PRO A 513 -15.16 -8.30 -37.03
C PRO A 513 -14.77 -9.77 -37.18
N PHE A 514 -14.76 -10.33 -38.39
CA PHE A 514 -14.33 -11.71 -38.67
C PHE A 514 -12.96 -11.81 -39.37
N CYS A 515 -12.35 -10.67 -39.72
CA CYS A 515 -11.06 -10.61 -40.42
C CYS A 515 -10.43 -9.22 -40.29
N ASP A 516 -9.87 -8.92 -39.12
CA ASP A 516 -9.14 -7.68 -38.85
C ASP A 516 -8.01 -7.91 -37.83
N ASN A 517 -7.25 -6.86 -37.50
CA ASN A 517 -6.28 -6.87 -36.40
C ASN A 517 -6.50 -5.68 -35.45
N PRO A 518 -7.21 -5.85 -34.33
CA PRO A 518 -7.50 -4.75 -33.40
C PRO A 518 -6.34 -4.44 -32.44
N HIS A 519 -5.29 -5.25 -32.34
CA HIS A 519 -4.26 -5.06 -31.30
C HIS A 519 -3.40 -3.80 -31.50
N ASP A 520 -3.27 -3.33 -32.75
CA ASP A 520 -2.44 -2.17 -33.08
C ASP A 520 -3.19 -0.83 -32.93
N LEU A 521 -4.50 -0.88 -32.68
CA LEU A 521 -5.38 0.28 -32.70
C LEU A 521 -5.69 0.80 -31.29
N CYS A 522 -6.37 1.95 -31.23
CA CYS A 522 -6.89 2.52 -30.00
C CYS A 522 -8.39 2.27 -29.90
N GLY A 523 -8.91 2.24 -28.68
CA GLY A 523 -10.34 2.25 -28.45
C GLY A 523 -10.97 3.58 -28.90
N THR A 524 -12.30 3.62 -28.96
CA THR A 524 -13.06 4.78 -29.44
C THR A 524 -13.02 6.01 -28.51
N ASP A 525 -12.64 5.84 -27.24
CA ASP A 525 -12.56 6.97 -26.31
C ASP A 525 -11.38 7.90 -26.68
N PRO A 526 -11.58 9.24 -26.74
CA PRO A 526 -10.54 10.17 -27.16
C PRO A 526 -9.37 10.32 -26.19
N VAL A 527 -9.53 9.94 -24.92
CA VAL A 527 -8.48 10.03 -23.89
C VAL A 527 -7.98 8.63 -23.57
N TYR A 528 -8.89 7.75 -23.16
CA TYR A 528 -8.58 6.42 -22.66
C TYR A 528 -8.42 5.38 -23.77
N GLY A 529 -8.73 5.71 -25.04
CA GLY A 529 -8.54 4.79 -26.17
C GLY A 529 -7.11 4.24 -26.29
N GLU A 530 -6.14 4.98 -25.79
CA GLU A 530 -4.73 4.59 -25.73
C GLU A 530 -4.42 3.45 -24.74
N LEU A 531 -5.30 3.15 -23.78
CA LEU A 531 -5.17 2.03 -22.85
C LEU A 531 -5.34 0.67 -23.55
N ALA A 532 -6.03 0.65 -24.69
CA ALA A 532 -6.29 -0.58 -25.42
C ALA A 532 -5.00 -1.31 -25.78
N GLY A 533 -4.89 -2.60 -25.44
CA GLY A 533 -3.72 -3.41 -25.76
C GLY A 533 -2.50 -3.24 -24.83
N GLN A 534 -2.60 -2.46 -23.74
CA GLN A 534 -1.46 -2.17 -22.85
C GLN A 534 -1.43 -3.00 -21.56
N GLY A 535 -2.58 -3.52 -21.11
CA GLY A 535 -2.66 -4.21 -19.82
C GLY A 535 -1.96 -5.57 -19.83
N ASN A 536 -1.45 -6.00 -18.68
CA ASN A 536 -0.83 -7.30 -18.48
C ASN A 536 -1.83 -8.32 -17.93
N HIS A 537 -1.37 -9.55 -17.71
CA HIS A 537 -2.06 -10.52 -16.86
C HIS A 537 -1.92 -10.24 -15.35
N SER A 538 -1.68 -8.98 -14.99
CA SER A 538 -1.52 -8.49 -13.63
C SER A 538 -1.72 -6.98 -13.61
N VAL A 539 -1.96 -6.44 -12.42
CA VAL A 539 -2.06 -5.00 -12.12
C VAL A 539 -1.32 -4.76 -10.82
N SER A 540 -0.74 -3.57 -10.67
CA SER A 540 -0.06 -3.14 -9.44
C SER A 540 -0.55 -1.76 -9.02
N SER A 541 -0.31 -1.38 -7.78
CA SER A 541 -0.64 -0.09 -7.20
C SER A 541 0.56 0.45 -6.42
N ALA A 542 0.94 1.71 -6.69
CA ALA A 542 2.07 2.39 -6.05
C ALA A 542 1.97 3.91 -6.26
N ASP A 543 2.51 4.70 -5.33
CA ASP A 543 2.68 6.17 -5.45
C ASP A 543 3.90 6.45 -6.34
N VAL A 544 3.70 6.44 -7.65
CA VAL A 544 4.80 6.57 -8.63
C VAL A 544 5.11 8.03 -8.96
N ASP A 545 4.14 8.90 -8.76
CA ASP A 545 4.27 10.32 -9.05
C ASP A 545 4.56 11.19 -7.81
N GLY A 546 4.59 10.60 -6.61
CA GLY A 546 5.00 11.20 -5.36
C GLY A 546 4.01 12.20 -4.78
N ASP A 547 2.73 12.14 -5.14
CA ASP A 547 1.64 12.98 -4.60
C ASP A 547 0.98 12.41 -3.33
N GLY A 548 1.47 11.26 -2.85
CA GLY A 548 1.02 10.61 -1.62
C GLY A 548 -0.17 9.66 -1.82
N CYS A 549 -0.72 9.58 -3.02
CA CYS A 549 -1.77 8.65 -3.43
C CYS A 549 -1.17 7.52 -4.25
N MET A 550 -1.90 6.42 -4.42
CA MET A 550 -1.44 5.32 -5.28
C MET A 550 -2.09 5.39 -6.65
N GLU A 551 -1.28 5.19 -7.69
CA GLU A 551 -1.71 5.04 -9.07
C GLU A 551 -1.95 3.57 -9.42
N ILE A 552 -2.65 3.32 -10.52
CA ILE A 552 -2.91 1.98 -11.04
C ILE A 552 -1.98 1.68 -12.22
N LEU A 553 -1.05 0.77 -12.00
CA LEU A 553 -0.09 0.30 -13.00
C LEU A 553 -0.70 -0.85 -13.80
N TYR A 554 -1.16 -0.51 -14.99
CA TYR A 554 -1.90 -1.40 -15.87
C TYR A 554 -1.01 -1.87 -17.04
N GLY A 555 0.00 -2.67 -16.70
CA GLY A 555 1.02 -3.16 -17.64
C GLY A 555 1.84 -2.02 -18.23
N ALA A 556 1.66 -1.75 -19.51
CA ALA A 556 2.38 -0.70 -20.23
C ALA A 556 1.80 0.73 -20.04
N ALA A 557 0.68 0.89 -19.32
CA ALA A 557 0.03 2.17 -19.01
C ALA A 557 -0.12 2.41 -17.50
N CYS A 558 -0.35 3.66 -17.12
CA CYS A 558 -0.58 4.07 -15.73
C CYS A 558 -1.77 5.03 -15.67
N ILE A 559 -2.72 4.74 -14.77
CA ILE A 559 -3.89 5.55 -14.46
C ILE A 559 -3.64 6.21 -13.12
N ASP A 560 -3.87 7.51 -13.05
CA ASP A 560 -3.68 8.33 -11.85
C ASP A 560 -4.71 7.99 -10.76
N HIS A 561 -4.45 8.38 -9.50
CA HIS A 561 -5.30 8.11 -8.35
C HIS A 561 -6.74 8.65 -8.52
N ASP A 562 -6.90 9.71 -9.32
CA ASP A 562 -8.17 10.36 -9.65
C ASP A 562 -8.88 9.79 -10.90
N GLY A 563 -8.29 8.78 -11.53
CA GLY A 563 -8.80 8.13 -12.74
C GLY A 563 -8.33 8.79 -14.04
N SER A 564 -7.55 9.87 -14.00
CA SER A 564 -6.96 10.45 -15.22
C SER A 564 -5.86 9.56 -15.80
N LEU A 565 -5.58 9.67 -17.10
CA LEU A 565 -4.52 8.88 -17.74
C LEU A 565 -3.16 9.57 -17.54
N LEU A 566 -2.31 9.01 -16.68
CA LEU A 566 -0.95 9.53 -16.47
C LEU A 566 -0.09 9.31 -17.72
N TYR A 567 -0.05 8.07 -18.23
CA TYR A 567 0.55 7.76 -19.54
C TYR A 567 0.10 6.41 -20.11
N SER A 568 0.29 6.26 -21.42
CA SER A 568 0.25 4.98 -22.15
C SER A 568 1.52 4.85 -22.99
N SER A 569 2.39 3.88 -22.67
CA SER A 569 3.76 3.87 -23.20
C SER A 569 3.84 3.47 -24.66
N ARG A 570 4.67 4.20 -25.41
CA ARG A 570 4.95 3.98 -26.85
C ARG A 570 6.42 4.26 -27.14
N ASP A 571 6.98 3.56 -28.12
CA ASP A 571 8.32 3.84 -28.62
C ASP A 571 8.49 3.36 -30.08
N LYS A 572 9.72 3.39 -30.60
CA LYS A 572 10.08 3.09 -31.98
C LYS A 572 10.39 1.61 -32.19
N LEU A 573 9.74 1.01 -33.18
CA LEU A 573 10.15 -0.27 -33.76
C LEU A 573 11.49 -0.12 -34.50
N PRO A 574 12.20 -1.23 -34.80
CA PRO A 574 13.46 -1.20 -35.55
C PRO A 574 13.37 -0.54 -36.93
N ASP A 575 12.18 -0.45 -37.52
CA ASP A 575 11.93 0.22 -38.80
C ASP A 575 11.65 1.74 -38.67
N GLY A 576 11.62 2.27 -37.44
CA GLY A 576 11.38 3.68 -37.12
C GLY A 576 9.91 4.08 -36.93
N SER A 577 8.96 3.16 -37.13
CA SER A 577 7.54 3.39 -36.85
C SER A 577 7.27 3.41 -35.34
N THR A 578 6.25 4.14 -34.89
CA THR A 578 5.87 4.18 -33.47
C THR A 578 4.86 3.07 -33.18
N ALA A 579 5.10 2.30 -32.13
CA ALA A 579 4.18 1.28 -31.62
C ALA A 579 3.97 1.43 -30.11
N LYS A 580 2.87 0.86 -29.60
CA LYS A 580 2.66 0.66 -28.16
C LYS A 580 3.70 -0.33 -27.64
N LEU A 581 4.11 -0.19 -26.38
CA LEU A 581 4.89 -1.24 -25.73
C LEU A 581 4.09 -2.55 -25.64
N GLY A 582 2.78 -2.43 -25.36
CA GLY A 582 1.81 -3.51 -25.49
C GLY A 582 1.68 -4.39 -24.26
N HIS A 583 0.89 -5.44 -24.41
CA HIS A 583 0.63 -6.46 -23.41
C HIS A 583 1.89 -7.23 -22.99
N GLY A 584 1.93 -7.64 -21.71
CA GLY A 584 2.98 -8.46 -21.12
C GLY A 584 2.52 -9.48 -20.07
N ASP A 585 3.41 -10.43 -19.79
CA ASP A 585 3.16 -11.57 -18.89
C ASP A 585 3.70 -11.38 -17.46
N ALA A 586 4.63 -10.42 -17.26
CA ALA A 586 5.26 -10.16 -15.97
C ALA A 586 5.69 -8.69 -15.85
N MET A 587 5.44 -8.10 -14.68
CA MET A 587 5.76 -6.70 -14.37
C MET A 587 6.13 -6.57 -12.88
N HIS A 588 7.16 -5.78 -12.61
CA HIS A 588 7.65 -5.52 -11.26
C HIS A 588 7.78 -4.01 -11.05
N VAL A 589 7.13 -3.51 -10.01
CA VAL A 589 7.10 -2.08 -9.64
C VAL A 589 7.77 -1.95 -8.29
N ALA A 590 8.91 -1.28 -8.24
CA ALA A 590 9.71 -1.14 -7.03
C ALA A 590 10.69 0.04 -7.17
N ASP A 591 11.31 0.41 -6.05
CA ASP A 591 12.55 1.19 -6.05
C ASP A 591 13.69 0.25 -6.52
N ILE A 592 13.96 0.23 -7.83
CA ILE A 592 14.92 -0.70 -8.45
C ILE A 592 16.32 -0.07 -8.48
N ASP A 593 16.38 1.21 -8.83
CA ASP A 593 17.58 2.03 -8.81
C ASP A 593 17.55 2.98 -7.60
N PRO A 594 18.08 2.57 -6.43
CA PRO A 594 17.93 3.32 -5.18
C PRO A 594 18.60 4.69 -5.18
N ASP A 595 19.49 4.95 -6.14
CA ASP A 595 20.20 6.22 -6.24
C ASP A 595 19.45 7.23 -7.12
N ARG A 596 18.44 6.77 -7.88
CA ARG A 596 17.55 7.56 -8.71
C ARG A 596 16.24 7.84 -7.94
N PRO A 597 15.67 9.06 -8.00
CA PRO A 597 14.43 9.38 -7.30
C PRO A 597 13.19 8.80 -7.97
N GLY A 598 12.22 8.36 -7.16
CA GLY A 598 10.99 7.68 -7.60
C GLY A 598 11.16 6.18 -7.84
N TYR A 599 10.15 5.58 -8.46
CA TYR A 599 10.08 4.14 -8.75
C TYR A 599 10.46 3.81 -10.20
N GLU A 600 10.75 2.54 -10.44
CA GLU A 600 10.86 1.96 -11.77
C GLU A 600 9.91 0.78 -11.98
N ILE A 601 9.68 0.46 -13.26
CA ILE A 601 8.89 -0.68 -13.71
C ILE A 601 9.76 -1.56 -14.62
N PHE A 602 10.01 -2.81 -14.22
CA PHE A 602 10.63 -3.81 -15.10
C PHE A 602 9.59 -4.76 -15.67
N ASN A 603 9.51 -4.87 -16.99
CA ASN A 603 8.39 -5.54 -17.68
C ASN A 603 8.86 -6.21 -18.98
N VAL A 604 8.25 -7.36 -19.32
CA VAL A 604 8.36 -8.05 -20.62
C VAL A 604 7.10 -7.85 -21.47
N PHE A 605 7.23 -7.92 -22.80
CA PHE A 605 6.13 -7.68 -23.74
C PHE A 605 5.95 -8.86 -24.72
N GLU A 606 4.71 -9.28 -24.94
CA GLU A 606 4.37 -10.46 -25.77
C GLU A 606 4.36 -10.14 -27.28
N GLY A 607 4.19 -8.85 -27.63
CA GLY A 607 3.99 -8.40 -29.01
C GLY A 607 5.13 -8.74 -29.99
N ALA A 608 6.27 -9.22 -29.51
CA ALA A 608 7.40 -9.69 -30.33
C ALA A 608 7.81 -8.63 -31.37
N ASP A 609 7.74 -8.97 -32.67
CA ASP A 609 8.12 -8.05 -33.74
C ASP A 609 7.19 -6.84 -33.92
N HIS A 610 6.04 -6.84 -33.23
CA HIS A 610 5.11 -5.71 -33.15
C HIS A 610 5.33 -4.83 -31.91
N ALA A 611 6.21 -5.20 -30.98
CA ALA A 611 6.56 -4.41 -29.81
C ALA A 611 7.93 -3.73 -29.98
N PRO A 612 8.11 -2.46 -29.56
CA PRO A 612 9.42 -1.79 -29.58
C PRO A 612 10.50 -2.51 -28.76
N TYR A 613 10.08 -3.21 -27.70
CA TYR A 613 10.94 -3.92 -26.77
C TYR A 613 10.36 -5.30 -26.47
N GLY A 614 11.22 -6.31 -26.30
CA GLY A 614 10.83 -7.58 -25.65
C GLY A 614 10.83 -7.47 -24.13
N TYR A 615 11.63 -6.56 -23.59
CA TYR A 615 11.66 -6.19 -22.18
C TYR A 615 12.21 -4.77 -22.00
N ALA A 616 11.78 -4.08 -20.94
CA ALA A 616 12.27 -2.76 -20.59
C ALA A 616 12.21 -2.49 -19.10
N LEU A 617 13.20 -1.75 -18.60
CA LEU A 617 13.11 -0.97 -17.36
C LEU A 617 12.64 0.44 -17.71
N ARG A 618 11.62 0.94 -17.00
CA ARG A 618 11.00 2.24 -17.25
C ARG A 618 10.94 3.07 -15.98
N ASP A 619 11.04 4.38 -16.13
CA ASP A 619 10.67 5.32 -15.07
C ASP A 619 9.15 5.20 -14.80
N ALA A 620 8.77 4.94 -13.56
CA ALA A 620 7.38 4.61 -13.23
C ALA A 620 6.44 5.80 -13.37
N GLN A 621 6.91 7.03 -13.13
CA GLN A 621 6.11 8.25 -13.24
C GLN A 621 5.79 8.64 -14.70
N SER A 622 6.76 8.48 -15.61
CA SER A 622 6.64 8.96 -17.00
C SER A 622 6.45 7.86 -18.05
N GLY A 623 6.66 6.60 -17.68
CA GLY A 623 6.67 5.46 -18.61
C GLY A 623 7.86 5.43 -19.56
N LYS A 624 8.82 6.36 -19.42
CA LYS A 624 10.00 6.44 -20.29
C LYS A 624 10.92 5.25 -20.07
N VAL A 625 11.31 4.60 -21.17
CA VAL A 625 12.31 3.52 -21.14
C VAL A 625 13.68 4.07 -20.73
N LEU A 626 14.25 3.48 -19.68
CA LEU A 626 15.60 3.74 -19.19
C LEU A 626 16.60 2.83 -19.91
N PHE A 627 16.29 1.54 -19.98
CA PHE A 627 16.94 0.60 -20.88
C PHE A 627 15.98 -0.53 -21.28
N GLY A 628 16.25 -1.17 -22.40
CA GLY A 628 15.48 -2.30 -22.90
C GLY A 628 16.05 -2.79 -24.22
N GLU A 629 15.66 -4.00 -24.63
CA GLU A 629 16.07 -4.55 -25.92
C GLU A 629 14.87 -5.06 -26.71
N TYR A 630 14.93 -4.87 -28.03
CA TYR A 630 13.98 -5.45 -28.96
C TYR A 630 14.11 -6.98 -29.01
N ALA A 631 12.99 -7.69 -29.09
CA ALA A 631 12.96 -9.13 -29.33
C ALA A 631 11.91 -9.46 -30.40
N ASN A 632 12.28 -10.31 -31.35
CA ASN A 632 11.36 -10.78 -32.41
C ASN A 632 10.55 -12.02 -31.99
N LYS A 633 10.48 -12.29 -30.69
CA LYS A 633 9.74 -13.40 -30.09
C LYS A 633 9.30 -12.99 -28.69
N ASP A 634 8.24 -13.62 -28.22
CA ASP A 634 7.83 -13.53 -26.83
C ASP A 634 8.91 -14.13 -25.90
N LEU A 635 9.21 -13.40 -24.82
CA LEU A 635 10.16 -13.78 -23.78
C LEU A 635 9.45 -14.24 -22.49
N GLY A 636 8.17 -13.91 -22.32
CA GLY A 636 7.22 -14.47 -21.36
C GLY A 636 7.50 -14.29 -19.86
N ARG A 637 8.74 -13.99 -19.42
CA ARG A 637 9.09 -13.83 -17.99
C ARG A 637 10.28 -12.90 -17.75
N CYS A 638 10.14 -12.06 -16.72
CA CYS A 638 11.22 -11.30 -16.12
C CYS A 638 11.09 -11.26 -14.60
N MET A 639 12.13 -10.79 -13.91
CA MET A 639 12.17 -10.65 -12.46
C MET A 639 13.19 -9.59 -12.03
N ILE A 640 13.01 -9.07 -10.82
CA ILE A 640 13.96 -8.18 -10.14
C ILE A 640 14.34 -8.73 -8.76
N GLY A 641 15.51 -8.33 -8.26
CA GLY A 641 15.95 -8.65 -6.90
C GLY A 641 17.43 -8.40 -6.66
N ASP A 642 17.81 -8.24 -5.40
CA ASP A 642 19.20 -8.21 -4.98
C ASP A 642 19.75 -9.64 -4.93
N VAL A 643 20.37 -10.07 -6.03
CA VAL A 643 20.81 -11.46 -6.23
C VAL A 643 22.28 -11.57 -6.65
N VAL A 644 22.96 -10.45 -6.90
CA VAL A 644 24.37 -10.42 -7.28
C VAL A 644 25.16 -9.59 -6.26
N PRO A 645 25.93 -10.24 -5.36
CA PRO A 645 26.65 -9.53 -4.30
C PRO A 645 27.56 -8.41 -4.80
N GLY A 646 27.48 -7.26 -4.14
CA GLY A 646 28.34 -6.10 -4.40
C GLY A 646 27.94 -5.27 -5.62
N VAL A 647 26.73 -5.45 -6.15
CA VAL A 647 26.16 -4.63 -7.22
C VAL A 647 24.98 -3.83 -6.65
N ARG A 648 25.10 -2.50 -6.65
CA ARG A 648 24.07 -1.58 -6.18
C ARG A 648 22.79 -1.70 -7.01
N GLY A 649 21.63 -1.60 -6.35
CA GLY A 649 20.31 -1.68 -6.97
C GLY A 649 19.81 -3.11 -7.16
N LEU A 650 18.53 -3.26 -7.48
CA LEU A 650 17.94 -4.57 -7.78
C LEU A 650 18.38 -5.00 -9.19
N GLN A 651 18.93 -6.20 -9.32
CA GLN A 651 19.25 -6.74 -10.64
C GLN A 651 17.98 -7.13 -11.38
N CYS A 652 18.00 -6.89 -12.69
CA CYS A 652 16.90 -7.20 -13.60
C CYS A 652 17.28 -8.41 -14.46
N TRP A 653 16.45 -9.45 -14.57
CA TRP A 653 16.72 -10.55 -15.49
C TRP A 653 15.51 -11.03 -16.26
N VAL A 654 15.80 -11.55 -17.45
CA VAL A 654 14.81 -12.11 -18.38
C VAL A 654 15.20 -13.54 -18.67
N ASN A 655 14.26 -14.46 -18.49
CA ASN A 655 14.55 -15.89 -18.54
C ASN A 655 15.20 -16.29 -19.87
N GLY A 656 16.35 -16.96 -19.80
CA GLY A 656 17.10 -17.40 -20.99
C GLY A 656 17.81 -16.29 -21.78
N VAL A 657 17.79 -15.04 -21.31
CA VAL A 657 18.48 -13.89 -21.92
C VAL A 657 19.70 -13.49 -21.10
N GLY A 658 19.51 -13.15 -19.81
CA GLY A 658 20.59 -12.77 -18.91
C GLY A 658 20.14 -11.94 -17.72
N THR A 659 21.07 -11.68 -16.81
CA THR A 659 20.91 -10.85 -15.61
C THR A 659 21.74 -9.57 -15.75
N TYR A 660 21.10 -8.44 -15.53
CA TYR A 660 21.62 -7.08 -15.70
C TYR A 660 21.62 -6.32 -14.38
N ASP A 661 22.45 -5.29 -14.26
CA ASP A 661 22.24 -4.26 -13.23
C ASP A 661 21.05 -3.36 -13.58
N CYS A 662 20.66 -2.48 -12.65
CA CYS A 662 19.56 -1.52 -12.82
C CYS A 662 19.81 -0.48 -13.93
N HIS A 663 20.99 -0.45 -14.55
CA HIS A 663 21.33 0.43 -15.67
C HIS A 663 21.45 -0.32 -17.02
N GLY A 664 21.14 -1.61 -17.05
CA GLY A 664 21.10 -2.43 -18.27
C GLY A 664 22.45 -3.02 -18.69
N LYS A 665 23.46 -3.01 -17.83
CA LYS A 665 24.73 -3.69 -18.10
C LYS A 665 24.61 -5.17 -17.73
N LEU A 666 24.87 -6.04 -18.71
CA LEU A 666 24.87 -7.48 -18.50
C LEU A 666 25.94 -7.92 -17.49
N LEU A 667 25.52 -8.56 -16.40
CA LEU A 667 26.37 -9.07 -15.33
C LEU A 667 26.64 -10.57 -15.51
N LYS A 668 25.59 -11.34 -15.82
CA LYS A 668 25.63 -12.81 -15.96
C LYS A 668 24.76 -13.25 -17.13
N LYS A 669 25.14 -14.33 -17.79
CA LYS A 669 24.30 -14.98 -18.82
C LYS A 669 23.31 -15.97 -18.21
N GLU A 670 23.70 -16.54 -17.07
CA GLU A 670 22.88 -17.41 -16.25
C GLU A 670 21.75 -16.60 -15.62
N THR A 671 20.57 -17.21 -15.49
CA THR A 671 19.39 -16.61 -14.85
C THR A 671 18.92 -17.49 -13.70
N LEU A 672 18.31 -16.89 -12.68
CA LEU A 672 17.52 -17.61 -11.67
C LEU A 672 16.13 -17.94 -12.25
N GLY A 673 15.27 -18.56 -11.42
CA GLY A 673 13.83 -18.62 -11.72
C GLY A 673 13.25 -17.23 -11.98
N SER A 674 12.11 -17.17 -12.65
CA SER A 674 11.39 -15.91 -12.92
C SER A 674 9.91 -16.11 -12.59
N ASN A 675 9.66 -16.45 -11.32
CA ASN A 675 8.33 -16.75 -10.77
C ASN A 675 7.98 -15.80 -9.62
N MET A 676 8.38 -16.11 -8.37
CA MET A 676 8.21 -15.20 -7.22
C MET A 676 9.55 -14.85 -6.60
N SER A 677 9.72 -13.59 -6.20
CA SER A 677 10.74 -13.22 -5.21
C SER A 677 10.26 -13.56 -3.80
N ILE A 678 11.20 -13.89 -2.92
CA ILE A 678 10.95 -14.12 -1.50
C ILE A 678 12.12 -13.59 -0.65
N ARG A 679 11.82 -12.90 0.45
CA ARG A 679 12.74 -12.37 1.46
C ARG A 679 12.91 -13.44 2.51
N TRP A 680 13.72 -14.44 2.17
CA TRP A 680 13.86 -15.65 2.96
C TRP A 680 15.09 -15.58 3.87
N ALA A 681 16.25 -15.25 3.31
CA ALA A 681 17.53 -15.21 4.02
C ALA A 681 17.58 -14.10 5.08
N GLY A 682 18.44 -14.29 6.07
CA GLY A 682 18.63 -13.32 7.15
C GLY A 682 19.48 -12.10 6.78
N ASP A 683 19.94 -11.96 5.54
CA ASP A 683 20.93 -10.96 5.09
C ASP A 683 20.36 -9.88 4.15
N LEU A 684 19.03 -9.79 4.06
CA LEU A 684 18.26 -8.85 3.22
C LEU A 684 18.46 -9.03 1.70
N THR A 685 19.19 -10.06 1.26
CA THR A 685 19.23 -10.42 -0.17
C THR A 685 17.88 -10.99 -0.62
N THR A 686 17.67 -11.02 -1.94
CA THR A 686 16.45 -11.57 -2.53
C THR A 686 16.66 -13.04 -2.91
N GLN A 687 15.75 -13.91 -2.47
CA GLN A 687 15.65 -15.28 -2.97
C GLN A 687 14.49 -15.40 -3.95
N ILE A 688 14.47 -16.50 -4.71
CA ILE A 688 13.51 -16.75 -5.76
C ILE A 688 12.92 -18.15 -5.63
N THR A 689 11.66 -18.29 -6.01
CA THR A 689 11.01 -19.59 -6.14
C THR A 689 11.31 -20.23 -7.51
N ASP A 690 11.52 -21.54 -7.47
CA ASP A 690 11.83 -22.41 -8.62
C ASP A 690 13.19 -22.15 -9.31
N GLY A 691 13.57 -23.06 -10.20
CA GLY A 691 14.79 -22.95 -11.01
C GLY A 691 14.51 -22.46 -12.43
N ALA A 692 15.55 -22.05 -13.15
CA ALA A 692 15.43 -21.59 -14.55
C ALA A 692 14.85 -22.65 -15.52
N ASP A 693 15.00 -23.94 -15.20
CA ASP A 693 14.45 -25.08 -15.97
C ASP A 693 13.14 -25.62 -15.36
N TYR A 694 12.26 -24.72 -14.90
CA TYR A 694 11.00 -25.08 -14.24
C TYR A 694 10.08 -25.94 -15.14
N LEU A 695 10.25 -25.88 -16.47
CA LEU A 695 9.47 -26.66 -17.42
C LEU A 695 9.76 -28.17 -17.37
N SER A 696 10.91 -28.59 -16.85
CA SER A 696 11.32 -30.00 -16.83
C SER A 696 11.25 -30.66 -15.45
N GLN A 697 10.80 -29.94 -14.42
CA GLN A 697 10.85 -30.38 -13.02
C GLN A 697 9.44 -30.49 -12.43
N LYS A 698 9.27 -31.32 -11.39
CA LYS A 698 8.06 -31.31 -10.56
C LYS A 698 8.14 -30.05 -9.67
N PRO A 699 7.29 -29.03 -9.87
CA PRO A 699 7.48 -27.76 -9.20
C PRO A 699 6.94 -27.88 -7.77
N ALA A 700 7.85 -27.86 -6.81
CA ALA A 700 7.58 -28.08 -5.38
C ALA A 700 7.66 -26.78 -4.56
N GLY A 701 8.09 -25.66 -5.15
CA GLY A 701 8.30 -24.38 -4.46
C GLY A 701 9.70 -24.25 -3.86
N VAL A 702 10.73 -24.60 -4.63
CA VAL A 702 12.13 -24.55 -4.16
C VAL A 702 12.55 -23.10 -3.98
N ILE A 703 13.17 -22.74 -2.85
CA ILE A 703 13.75 -21.41 -2.62
C ILE A 703 15.25 -21.46 -2.89
N ASN A 704 15.73 -20.57 -3.76
CA ASN A 704 17.15 -20.45 -4.08
C ASN A 704 17.58 -19.05 -4.55
N ASP A 705 18.89 -18.84 -4.62
CA ASP A 705 19.52 -17.71 -5.28
C ASP A 705 20.94 -18.06 -5.80
N PHE A 706 21.70 -17.06 -6.24
CA PHE A 706 23.09 -17.23 -6.65
C PHE A 706 24.10 -17.32 -5.49
N THR A 707 23.75 -16.80 -4.31
CA THR A 707 24.67 -16.59 -3.18
C THR A 707 24.70 -17.82 -2.26
N HIS A 708 23.54 -18.25 -1.82
CA HIS A 708 23.28 -19.35 -0.91
C HIS A 708 23.03 -20.67 -1.65
N GLY A 709 22.61 -20.60 -2.92
CA GLY A 709 22.13 -21.76 -3.65
C GLY A 709 20.76 -22.17 -3.13
N ILE A 710 20.51 -23.45 -2.91
CA ILE A 710 19.18 -23.94 -2.53
C ILE A 710 19.03 -23.93 -1.01
N MET A 711 18.10 -23.12 -0.53
CA MET A 711 17.81 -22.92 0.89
C MET A 711 16.66 -23.79 1.39
N LEU A 712 15.62 -23.97 0.55
CA LEU A 712 14.48 -24.82 0.87
C LEU A 712 14.16 -25.74 -0.31
N ARG A 713 14.00 -27.04 -0.02
CA ARG A 713 13.37 -28.01 -0.92
C ARG A 713 12.14 -28.59 -0.24
N PRO A 714 10.94 -28.06 -0.53
CA PRO A 714 9.72 -28.60 0.04
C PRO A 714 9.50 -30.06 -0.34
N GLU A 715 8.93 -30.83 0.58
CA GLU A 715 8.62 -32.26 0.39
C GLU A 715 7.11 -32.49 0.43
N ASN A 716 6.59 -33.29 -0.50
CA ASN A 716 5.16 -33.63 -0.58
C ASN A 716 4.24 -32.41 -0.75
N THR A 717 4.74 -31.37 -1.40
CA THR A 717 4.01 -30.16 -1.80
C THR A 717 4.08 -29.96 -3.30
N LEU A 718 3.20 -29.11 -3.81
CA LEU A 718 3.20 -28.68 -5.20
C LEU A 718 2.91 -27.18 -5.27
N THR A 719 3.45 -26.56 -6.31
CA THR A 719 2.97 -25.26 -6.77
C THR A 719 1.75 -25.42 -7.69
N ASN A 720 1.18 -24.29 -8.11
CA ASN A 720 -0.10 -24.18 -8.79
C ASN A 720 0.05 -23.69 -10.25
N ASN A 721 -1.07 -23.70 -10.97
CA ASN A 721 -1.22 -23.03 -12.26
C ASN A 721 -0.26 -23.55 -13.36
N GLY A 722 0.03 -24.85 -13.32
CA GLY A 722 0.83 -25.54 -14.33
C GLY A 722 2.26 -25.00 -14.43
N THR A 723 2.63 -24.47 -15.59
CA THR A 723 3.97 -23.91 -15.83
C THR A 723 4.14 -22.50 -15.26
N LYS A 724 3.08 -21.86 -14.76
CA LYS A 724 3.22 -20.62 -13.98
C LYS A 724 3.96 -20.90 -12.68
N GLY A 725 3.64 -22.04 -12.04
CA GLY A 725 4.41 -22.59 -10.92
C GLY A 725 4.20 -21.83 -9.63
N ASN A 726 3.08 -21.12 -9.46
CA ASN A 726 2.90 -20.21 -8.34
C ASN A 726 2.79 -20.96 -7.00
N PRO A 727 3.43 -20.50 -5.92
CA PRO A 727 2.98 -20.84 -4.57
C PRO A 727 1.50 -20.48 -4.40
N CYS A 728 0.84 -21.01 -3.36
CA CYS A 728 -0.49 -20.53 -3.00
C CYS A 728 -0.44 -19.05 -2.59
N LEU A 729 0.59 -18.69 -1.81
CA LEU A 729 0.90 -17.33 -1.40
C LEU A 729 2.38 -17.22 -0.99
N THR A 730 2.97 -16.05 -1.15
CA THR A 730 4.23 -15.64 -0.50
C THR A 730 4.00 -14.30 0.18
N ALA A 731 4.15 -14.25 1.51
CA ALA A 731 3.89 -13.07 2.33
C ALA A 731 4.51 -13.19 3.74
N ASP A 732 4.74 -12.07 4.41
CA ASP A 732 5.06 -12.01 5.86
C ASP A 732 3.74 -12.14 6.61
N ILE A 733 3.40 -13.34 7.05
CA ILE A 733 2.10 -13.62 7.68
C ILE A 733 2.22 -13.81 9.17
N PHE A 734 3.42 -13.94 9.71
CA PHE A 734 3.76 -13.94 11.13
C PHE A 734 5.30 -13.94 11.26
N GLY A 735 5.82 -13.97 12.49
CA GLY A 735 7.25 -13.93 12.70
C GLY A 735 7.82 -12.52 12.49
N ASP A 736 9.08 -12.44 12.09
CA ASP A 736 9.73 -11.17 11.76
C ASP A 736 9.43 -10.74 10.32
N PHE A 737 10.16 -9.76 9.77
CA PHE A 737 9.86 -9.20 8.44
C PHE A 737 10.03 -10.16 7.25
N ARG A 738 10.58 -11.36 7.48
CA ARG A 738 10.82 -12.33 6.40
C ARG A 738 9.52 -12.98 5.96
N GLU A 739 9.48 -13.38 4.71
CA GLU A 739 8.27 -13.91 4.10
C GLU A 739 8.17 -15.43 4.30
N GLU A 740 6.98 -15.90 4.65
CA GLU A 740 6.60 -17.30 4.55
C GLU A 740 6.26 -17.69 3.10
N ILE A 741 6.42 -18.98 2.80
CA ILE A 741 5.89 -19.60 1.58
C ILE A 741 4.77 -20.58 1.92
N LEU A 742 3.61 -20.41 1.27
CA LEU A 742 2.44 -21.25 1.44
C LEU A 742 2.28 -22.15 0.21
N LEU A 743 2.25 -23.45 0.43
CA LEU A 743 2.17 -24.46 -0.62
C LEU A 743 1.10 -25.49 -0.28
N ARG A 744 0.28 -25.89 -1.25
CA ARG A 744 -0.60 -27.04 -1.02
C ARG A 744 0.20 -28.33 -0.89
N THR A 745 -0.29 -29.26 -0.08
CA THR A 745 0.17 -30.65 -0.17
C THR A 745 -0.19 -31.24 -1.54
N GLU A 746 0.53 -32.29 -1.96
CA GLU A 746 0.28 -32.94 -3.27
C GLU A 746 -1.18 -33.32 -3.49
N ASP A 747 -1.84 -33.81 -2.43
CA ASP A 747 -3.25 -34.22 -2.43
C ASP A 747 -4.24 -33.09 -2.09
N SER A 748 -3.74 -31.90 -1.74
CA SER A 748 -4.50 -30.75 -1.26
C SER A 748 -5.34 -31.05 -0.01
N SER A 749 -4.84 -31.92 0.87
CA SER A 749 -5.42 -32.13 2.21
C SER A 749 -5.01 -31.04 3.21
N ALA A 750 -3.96 -30.26 2.92
CA ALA A 750 -3.54 -29.13 3.74
C ALA A 750 -2.86 -28.02 2.90
N ILE A 751 -2.80 -26.81 3.45
CA ILE A 751 -1.81 -25.79 3.08
C ILE A 751 -0.64 -25.90 4.06
N ARG A 752 0.57 -26.08 3.53
CA ARG A 752 1.80 -26.08 4.29
C ARG A 752 2.45 -24.70 4.22
N ILE A 753 2.71 -24.14 5.40
CA ILE A 753 3.36 -22.84 5.58
C ILE A 753 4.78 -23.10 6.07
N TYR A 754 5.78 -22.69 5.30
CA TYR A 754 7.18 -22.73 5.72
C TYR A 754 7.63 -21.35 6.17
N THR A 755 8.41 -21.31 7.26
CA THR A 755 9.08 -20.09 7.77
C THR A 755 10.57 -20.35 7.94
N ASN A 756 11.41 -19.31 7.78
CA ASN A 756 12.86 -19.47 7.93
C ASN A 756 13.27 -19.46 9.41
N THR A 757 14.24 -20.29 9.78
CA THR A 757 14.78 -20.42 11.15
C THR A 757 16.22 -19.94 11.32
N GLU A 758 16.77 -19.31 10.28
CA GLU A 758 18.07 -18.63 10.37
C GLU A 758 17.94 -17.34 11.21
N PRO A 759 18.81 -17.08 12.20
CA PRO A 759 18.86 -15.79 12.87
C PRO A 759 19.25 -14.65 11.92
N THR A 760 18.62 -13.48 12.11
CA THR A 760 19.05 -12.23 11.49
C THR A 760 19.32 -11.16 12.54
N ASP A 761 20.36 -10.37 12.31
CA ASP A 761 20.72 -9.20 13.12
C ASP A 761 20.03 -7.91 12.64
N HIS A 762 19.09 -8.03 11.70
CA HIS A 762 18.32 -6.91 11.19
C HIS A 762 16.98 -6.75 11.91
N LYS A 763 16.55 -5.48 12.03
CA LYS A 763 15.27 -5.11 12.60
C LYS A 763 14.49 -4.25 11.62
N LEU A 764 13.36 -4.77 11.18
CA LEU A 764 12.42 -4.12 10.29
C LEU A 764 11.01 -4.40 10.80
N PHE A 765 10.09 -3.47 10.54
CA PHE A 765 8.68 -3.72 10.86
C PHE A 765 8.11 -4.79 9.94
N THR A 766 7.01 -5.43 10.35
CA THR A 766 6.30 -6.41 9.50
C THR A 766 5.92 -5.76 8.16
N LEU A 767 6.22 -6.42 7.05
CA LEU A 767 5.95 -5.88 5.72
C LEU A 767 4.45 -5.69 5.47
N MET A 768 3.58 -6.35 6.24
CA MET A 768 2.13 -6.12 6.18
C MET A 768 1.68 -4.74 6.70
N HIS A 769 2.58 -3.98 7.33
CA HIS A 769 2.35 -2.57 7.67
C HIS A 769 2.97 -1.58 6.65
N ASP A 770 3.55 -2.08 5.55
CA ASP A 770 3.87 -1.30 4.36
C ASP A 770 2.69 -1.42 3.38
N VAL A 771 2.04 -0.29 3.06
CA VAL A 771 0.74 -0.34 2.38
C VAL A 771 0.87 -0.78 0.91
N GLN A 772 1.98 -0.48 0.23
CA GLN A 772 2.23 -0.99 -1.12
C GLN A 772 2.40 -2.51 -1.11
N TYR A 773 3.22 -3.03 -0.19
CA TYR A 773 3.40 -4.46 -0.02
C TYR A 773 2.09 -5.17 0.33
N ARG A 774 1.32 -4.62 1.28
CA ARG A 774 0.03 -5.18 1.73
C ARG A 774 -1.03 -5.19 0.62
N CYS A 775 -1.09 -4.13 -0.20
CA CYS A 775 -1.91 -4.12 -1.42
C CYS A 775 -1.44 -5.20 -2.40
N GLY A 776 -0.11 -5.33 -2.56
CA GLY A 776 0.57 -6.43 -3.23
C GLY A 776 0.01 -7.80 -2.89
N VAL A 777 0.03 -8.13 -1.60
CA VAL A 777 -0.47 -9.41 -1.08
C VAL A 777 -1.94 -9.62 -1.43
N ALA A 778 -2.76 -8.56 -1.40
CA ALA A 778 -4.18 -8.66 -1.76
C ALA A 778 -4.38 -9.05 -3.24
N TRP A 779 -3.62 -8.46 -4.16
CA TRP A 779 -3.76 -8.71 -5.59
C TRP A 779 -2.92 -9.86 -6.13
N GLN A 780 -2.06 -10.49 -5.31
CA GLN A 780 -1.18 -11.59 -5.71
C GLN A 780 -1.93 -12.75 -6.39
N ASN A 781 -3.21 -12.98 -6.06
CA ASN A 781 -4.04 -14.03 -6.68
C ASN A 781 -4.51 -13.72 -8.11
N ASN A 782 -4.22 -12.53 -8.63
CA ASN A 782 -4.64 -12.14 -9.98
C ASN A 782 -4.02 -13.03 -11.05
N CYS A 783 -4.85 -13.54 -11.96
CA CYS A 783 -4.45 -14.05 -13.28
C CYS A 783 -3.11 -14.81 -13.27
N TYR A 784 -2.02 -14.13 -13.65
CA TYR A 784 -0.66 -14.63 -13.51
C TYR A 784 0.01 -13.91 -12.33
N ASN A 785 -0.01 -14.57 -11.17
CA ASN A 785 0.45 -14.05 -9.88
C ASN A 785 1.86 -13.44 -10.02
N GLN A 786 2.04 -12.20 -9.54
CA GLN A 786 3.34 -11.51 -9.49
C GLN A 786 3.78 -11.31 -8.03
N PRO A 787 5.08 -11.22 -7.76
CA PRO A 787 5.58 -10.89 -6.43
C PRO A 787 5.27 -9.44 -6.04
N CYS A 788 5.35 -9.18 -4.74
CA CYS A 788 5.04 -7.88 -4.13
C CYS A 788 6.32 -7.20 -3.63
N TYR A 789 6.30 -5.87 -3.53
CA TYR A 789 7.46 -5.05 -3.15
C TYR A 789 7.04 -3.97 -2.16
N PRO A 790 7.86 -3.66 -1.14
CA PRO A 790 7.61 -2.54 -0.25
C PRO A 790 7.83 -1.18 -0.95
N GLU A 791 7.41 -0.10 -0.30
CA GLU A 791 7.58 1.29 -0.78
C GLU A 791 9.06 1.72 -0.83
N PHE A 792 9.93 1.02 -0.13
CA PHE A 792 11.35 1.33 -0.02
C PHE A 792 12.22 0.29 -0.71
N TYR A 793 13.43 0.69 -1.10
CA TYR A 793 14.46 -0.23 -1.58
C TYR A 793 14.82 -1.29 -0.53
N TYR A 794 14.44 -2.54 -0.79
CA TYR A 794 14.77 -3.69 0.05
C TYR A 794 15.92 -4.48 -0.58
N ALA A 795 17.10 -4.42 0.04
CA ALA A 795 18.30 -5.14 -0.40
C ALA A 795 19.36 -5.21 0.72
N SER A 796 20.40 -6.02 0.51
CA SER A 796 21.54 -6.19 1.43
C SER A 796 22.36 -4.91 1.68
N ASP A 797 22.28 -3.92 0.79
CA ASP A 797 22.95 -2.63 0.89
C ASP A 797 21.97 -1.45 1.09
N MET A 798 20.74 -1.72 1.53
CA MET A 798 19.76 -0.67 1.80
C MET A 798 20.19 0.24 2.96
N GLU A 799 19.80 1.50 2.87
CA GLU A 799 20.03 2.48 3.93
C GLU A 799 18.76 2.62 4.78
N PHE A 800 18.82 2.22 6.06
CA PHE A 800 17.66 2.22 6.95
C PHE A 800 17.03 3.60 7.19
N ASN A 801 17.75 4.69 6.91
CA ASN A 801 17.20 6.04 6.95
C ASN A 801 16.25 6.36 5.77
N ARG A 802 16.26 5.55 4.70
CA ARG A 802 15.38 5.66 3.53
C ARG A 802 14.12 4.80 3.63
N VAL A 803 14.04 3.90 4.63
CA VAL A 803 12.87 3.05 4.86
C VAL A 803 11.65 3.89 5.25
N LEU A 804 11.84 4.89 6.12
CA LEU A 804 10.80 5.86 6.50
C LEU A 804 11.39 7.28 6.36
N PRO A 805 11.42 7.86 5.13
CA PRO A 805 12.17 9.08 4.83
C PRO A 805 11.78 10.30 5.68
N TYR A 806 10.52 10.37 6.10
CA TYR A 806 10.01 11.44 6.97
C TYR A 806 10.76 11.53 8.31
N MET A 807 11.38 10.44 8.78
CA MET A 807 12.18 10.43 10.00
C MET A 807 13.46 11.28 9.91
N ASN A 808 13.97 11.56 8.69
CA ASN A 808 15.15 12.40 8.49
C ASN A 808 14.89 13.88 8.80
N ARG A 809 13.62 14.29 8.79
CA ARG A 809 13.22 15.69 9.01
C ARG A 809 11.98 15.80 9.89
N LYS A 810 11.94 15.02 10.99
CA LYS A 810 10.89 15.12 12.01
C LYS A 810 10.73 16.57 12.50
N PRO A 811 9.49 17.07 12.63
CA PRO A 811 9.22 18.33 13.31
C PRO A 811 9.63 18.24 14.78
N VAL A 812 10.35 19.24 15.28
CA VAL A 812 10.68 19.37 16.70
C VAL A 812 9.81 20.42 17.35
N ILE A 813 9.16 20.07 18.47
CA ILE A 813 8.38 20.98 19.30
C ILE A 813 9.22 21.30 20.54
N TYR A 814 9.85 22.47 20.53
CA TYR A 814 10.56 23.00 21.70
C TYR A 814 9.55 23.58 22.69
N LEU A 815 9.62 23.13 23.95
CA LEU A 815 8.81 23.68 25.02
C LEU A 815 9.61 24.66 25.88
N ALA A 816 9.26 25.94 25.81
CA ALA A 816 9.72 26.94 26.76
C ALA A 816 8.64 27.19 27.81
N GLY A 817 8.96 26.92 29.07
CA GLY A 817 7.99 27.14 30.15
C GLY A 817 8.53 26.95 31.55
N ASP A 818 7.60 26.90 32.50
CA ASP A 818 7.87 26.81 33.93
C ASP A 818 7.54 25.41 34.50
N SER A 819 7.25 25.34 35.81
CA SER A 819 6.93 24.09 36.51
C SER A 819 5.66 23.40 36.02
N ILE A 820 4.77 24.09 35.30
CA ILE A 820 3.59 23.48 34.69
C ILE A 820 3.96 22.70 33.41
N THR A 821 5.02 23.10 32.71
CA THR A 821 5.44 22.49 31.44
C THR A 821 6.54 21.45 31.61
N GLN A 822 7.40 21.59 32.63
CA GLN A 822 8.65 20.84 32.77
C GLN A 822 8.55 19.31 32.70
N THR A 823 9.68 18.65 32.46
CA THR A 823 9.87 17.25 32.83
C THR A 823 10.34 17.18 34.28
N GLY A 824 9.54 16.57 35.16
CA GLY A 824 9.85 16.50 36.60
C GLY A 824 10.89 15.44 36.93
N GLY A 825 11.96 15.82 37.62
CA GLY A 825 12.92 14.87 38.20
C GLY A 825 12.39 14.20 39.48
N GLU A 826 13.17 13.29 40.08
CA GLU A 826 12.81 12.67 41.37
C GLU A 826 12.52 13.70 42.47
N GLU A 827 13.28 14.80 42.50
CA GLU A 827 13.14 15.89 43.48
C GLU A 827 11.85 16.71 43.29
N ASP A 828 11.29 16.72 42.08
CA ASP A 828 10.05 17.45 41.77
C ASP A 828 8.80 16.62 42.07
N ARG A 829 8.94 15.31 42.33
CA ARG A 829 7.80 14.43 42.61
C ARG A 829 7.18 14.79 43.99
N PRO A 830 5.84 14.77 44.12
CA PRO A 830 4.86 14.19 43.20
C PRO A 830 4.33 15.14 42.12
N GLY A 831 5.00 16.28 41.85
CA GLY A 831 4.65 17.18 40.75
C GLY A 831 5.01 16.61 39.37
N TYR A 832 4.15 16.89 38.39
CA TYR A 832 4.31 16.52 36.99
C TYR A 832 4.07 17.77 36.12
N GLY A 833 4.71 17.84 34.96
CA GLY A 833 4.44 18.88 33.97
C GLY A 833 3.74 18.31 32.75
N LEU A 834 2.90 19.12 32.10
CA LEU A 834 2.16 18.67 30.92
C LEU A 834 3.10 18.33 29.74
N GLY A 835 4.29 18.93 29.67
CA GLY A 835 5.24 18.70 28.59
C GLY A 835 5.79 17.28 28.58
N GLU A 836 5.95 16.67 29.76
CA GLU A 836 6.41 15.28 29.92
C GLU A 836 5.37 14.24 29.42
N MET A 837 4.13 14.68 29.16
CA MET A 837 3.02 13.84 28.68
C MET A 837 2.56 14.21 27.27
N LEU A 838 3.12 15.27 26.68
CA LEU A 838 2.57 15.89 25.47
C LEU A 838 2.67 14.99 24.24
N LEU A 839 3.84 14.37 24.01
CA LEU A 839 4.06 13.54 22.82
C LEU A 839 3.07 12.39 22.71
N LYS A 840 2.81 11.70 23.83
CA LYS A 840 1.82 10.61 23.93
C LYS A 840 0.45 11.00 23.35
N HIS A 841 0.03 12.25 23.58
CA HIS A 841 -1.26 12.73 23.10
C HIS A 841 -1.17 13.33 21.70
N LEU A 842 -0.03 13.90 21.28
CA LEU A 842 0.17 14.41 19.92
C LEU A 842 0.24 13.28 18.89
N ASP A 843 1.04 12.26 19.17
CA ASP A 843 1.25 11.10 18.29
C ASP A 843 0.63 9.82 18.87
N GLU A 844 -0.65 9.92 19.19
CA GLU A 844 -1.41 8.84 19.81
C GLU A 844 -1.35 7.54 18.99
N GLY A 845 -1.11 6.42 19.68
CA GLY A 845 -0.92 5.10 19.07
C GLY A 845 0.54 4.75 18.77
N ASN A 846 1.44 5.73 18.71
CA ASN A 846 2.87 5.49 18.49
C ASN A 846 3.66 5.43 19.81
N CYS A 847 4.63 4.53 19.84
CA CYS A 847 5.66 4.49 20.87
C CYS A 847 6.60 5.70 20.75
N TYR A 848 7.24 6.05 21.86
CA TYR A 848 8.28 7.08 21.87
C TYR A 848 9.40 6.74 22.85
N GLU A 849 10.61 7.16 22.53
CA GLU A 849 11.78 7.09 23.40
C GLU A 849 11.97 8.41 24.16
N ALA A 850 12.52 8.33 25.38
CA ALA A 850 12.84 9.48 26.21
C ALA A 850 14.35 9.52 26.53
N TYR A 851 15.02 10.62 26.20
CA TYR A 851 16.46 10.79 26.41
C TYR A 851 16.87 12.27 26.51
N HIS A 852 18.08 12.54 27.00
CA HIS A 852 18.66 13.89 27.03
C HIS A 852 19.45 14.17 25.76
N ARG A 853 19.39 15.40 25.22
CA ARG A 853 20.32 15.79 24.15
C ARG A 853 21.75 15.78 24.68
N GLU A 854 22.68 15.20 23.92
CA GLU A 854 24.08 15.08 24.33
C GLU A 854 24.79 16.43 24.53
N ASP A 855 24.38 17.45 23.77
CA ASP A 855 24.98 18.79 23.73
C ASP A 855 24.24 19.83 24.60
N CYS A 856 23.12 19.44 25.25
CA CYS A 856 22.36 20.36 26.07
C CYS A 856 23.07 20.64 27.42
N PRO A 857 23.34 21.91 27.78
CA PRO A 857 23.99 22.25 29.05
C PRO A 857 23.03 22.16 30.25
N PHE A 858 21.73 21.92 30.03
CA PHE A 858 20.70 21.94 31.06
C PHE A 858 20.19 20.54 31.37
N LYS A 859 20.53 20.00 32.54
CA LYS A 859 20.10 18.67 33.02
C LYS A 859 18.58 18.44 33.11
N GLN A 860 17.76 19.49 33.01
CA GLN A 860 16.29 19.42 33.08
C GLN A 860 15.65 19.22 31.71
N GLU A 861 16.39 19.47 30.64
CA GLU A 861 15.92 19.17 29.28
C GLU A 861 15.59 17.69 29.17
N MET A 862 14.55 17.33 28.42
CA MET A 862 14.25 15.95 28.09
C MET A 862 13.58 15.91 26.74
N ARG A 863 14.10 15.06 25.86
CA ARG A 863 13.56 14.81 24.52
C ARG A 863 12.69 13.57 24.55
N TYR A 864 11.52 13.69 23.95
CA TYR A 864 10.61 12.59 23.67
C TYR A 864 10.50 12.46 22.16
N GLU A 865 10.73 11.27 21.61
CA GLU A 865 10.79 11.05 20.17
C GLU A 865 9.99 9.84 19.73
N SER A 866 8.99 10.07 18.88
CA SER A 866 8.29 9.01 18.13
C SER A 866 8.84 8.91 16.71
N ARG A 867 8.29 8.01 15.88
CA ARG A 867 8.62 7.99 14.45
C ARG A 867 8.27 9.29 13.72
N HIS A 868 7.24 10.03 14.15
CA HIS A 868 6.79 11.21 13.42
C HIS A 868 7.37 12.52 13.96
N LEU A 869 7.42 12.69 15.28
CA LEU A 869 7.71 13.99 15.88
C LEU A 869 8.50 13.89 17.17
N ILE A 870 9.05 15.03 17.55
CA ILE A 870 9.93 15.18 18.70
C ILE A 870 9.37 16.28 19.59
N VAL A 871 9.20 16.00 20.88
CA VAL A 871 8.95 17.03 21.90
C VAL A 871 10.23 17.22 22.69
N ASP A 872 10.82 18.39 22.56
CA ASP A 872 12.04 18.78 23.26
C ASP A 872 11.67 19.71 24.44
N ASN A 873 11.59 19.13 25.63
CA ASN A 873 11.08 19.84 26.80
C ASN A 873 12.18 20.62 27.53
N CYS A 874 12.40 21.87 27.11
CA CYS A 874 13.39 22.77 27.69
C CYS A 874 12.89 23.52 28.94
N ALA A 875 11.64 23.28 29.37
CA ALA A 875 11.01 23.99 30.49
C ALA A 875 11.64 23.64 31.85
N MET A 876 11.58 24.58 32.80
CA MET A 876 12.15 24.38 34.13
C MET A 876 11.34 25.06 35.24
N SER A 877 11.15 24.34 36.34
CA SER A 877 10.48 24.83 37.54
C SER A 877 11.04 26.17 38.04
N GLY A 878 10.11 27.05 38.41
CA GLY A 878 10.40 28.35 38.99
C GLY A 878 10.93 29.39 38.02
N ARG A 879 10.90 29.15 36.71
CA ARG A 879 11.34 30.15 35.72
C ARG A 879 10.17 31.05 35.31
N SER A 880 10.49 32.32 35.11
CA SER A 880 9.66 33.31 34.42
C SER A 880 10.22 33.50 33.02
N THR A 881 9.52 34.26 32.18
CA THR A 881 10.08 34.68 30.88
C THR A 881 11.44 35.37 31.02
N ARG A 882 11.63 36.21 32.05
CA ARG A 882 12.91 36.89 32.31
C ARG A 882 14.02 35.91 32.68
N THR A 883 13.82 35.08 33.71
CA THR A 883 14.89 34.20 34.20
C THR A 883 15.25 33.13 33.18
N PHE A 884 14.31 32.69 32.34
CA PHE A 884 14.60 31.75 31.25
C PHE A 884 15.56 32.37 30.21
N LEU A 885 15.41 33.67 29.92
CA LEU A 885 16.33 34.41 29.05
C LEU A 885 17.70 34.61 29.70
N GLU A 886 17.73 35.06 30.96
CA GLU A 886 18.98 35.35 31.69
C GLU A 886 19.85 34.10 31.89
N GLU A 887 19.24 32.92 32.02
CA GLU A 887 19.93 31.64 32.15
C GLU A 887 20.46 31.09 30.81
N GLY A 888 20.15 31.72 29.67
CA GLY A 888 20.60 31.26 28.35
C GLY A 888 19.80 30.09 27.77
N ARG A 889 18.65 29.73 28.35
CA ARG A 889 17.83 28.60 27.86
C ARG A 889 17.20 28.85 26.49
N LEU A 890 16.79 30.09 26.23
CA LEU A 890 16.32 30.45 24.88
C LEU A 890 17.46 30.45 23.85
N GLU A 891 18.69 30.75 24.28
CA GLU A 891 19.85 30.70 23.39
C GLU A 891 20.13 29.27 22.92
N ASP A 892 20.04 28.32 23.85
CA ASP A 892 20.14 26.88 23.55
C ASP A 892 19.03 26.43 22.58
N ILE A 893 17.77 26.83 22.76
CA ILE A 893 16.73 26.56 21.75
C ILE A 893 17.10 27.20 20.41
N ARG A 894 17.55 28.46 20.42
CA ARG A 894 17.88 29.22 19.21
C ARG A 894 19.00 28.60 18.39
N SER A 895 19.95 27.90 19.01
CA SER A 895 21.06 27.26 18.29
C SER A 895 20.67 25.95 17.58
N HIS A 896 19.50 25.38 17.89
CA HIS A 896 19.05 24.08 17.35
C HIS A 896 17.76 24.18 16.53
N ILE A 897 16.91 25.16 16.81
CA ILE A 897 15.63 25.34 16.13
C ILE A 897 15.83 25.66 14.65
N ARG A 898 15.08 24.98 13.79
CA ARG A 898 15.18 25.10 12.34
C ARG A 898 13.81 25.27 11.67
N GLU A 899 13.83 25.52 10.37
CA GLU A 899 12.61 25.62 9.57
C GLU A 899 11.80 24.31 9.64
N GLY A 900 10.49 24.46 9.90
CA GLY A 900 9.55 23.36 10.15
C GLY A 900 9.34 22.99 11.63
N ASP A 901 10.18 23.49 12.54
CA ASP A 901 10.02 23.27 13.98
C ASP A 901 8.97 24.22 14.59
N TYR A 902 8.61 23.95 15.85
CA TYR A 902 7.68 24.73 16.64
C TYR A 902 8.31 25.17 17.97
N LEU A 903 8.01 26.39 18.41
CA LEU A 903 8.36 26.86 19.75
C LEU A 903 7.10 27.16 20.54
N PHE A 904 6.74 26.25 21.44
CA PHE A 904 5.60 26.37 22.35
C PHE A 904 6.02 27.12 23.61
N ILE A 905 5.38 28.25 23.87
CA ILE A 905 5.78 29.21 24.90
C ILE A 905 4.67 29.32 25.95
N GLN A 906 4.87 28.72 27.13
CA GLN A 906 3.91 28.76 28.24
C GLN A 906 4.54 29.37 29.50
N PHE A 907 4.14 30.60 29.84
CA PHE A 907 4.60 31.32 31.04
C PHE A 907 3.46 32.16 31.64
N GLY A 908 3.69 32.75 32.82
CA GLY A 908 2.76 33.65 33.49
C GLY A 908 2.68 33.45 35.01
N HIS A 909 2.86 32.21 35.51
CA HIS A 909 2.74 31.94 36.95
C HIS A 909 3.87 32.61 37.75
N ASN A 910 5.12 32.39 37.34
CA ASN A 910 6.28 32.96 38.01
C ASN A 910 6.46 34.44 37.68
N ASP A 911 6.07 34.87 36.48
CA ASP A 911 6.03 36.28 36.06
C ASP A 911 5.10 37.10 36.96
N ALA A 912 4.01 36.49 37.45
CA ALA A 912 3.06 37.10 38.39
C ALA A 912 3.53 37.17 39.86
N SER A 913 4.66 36.55 40.22
CA SER A 913 5.14 36.48 41.61
C SER A 913 5.93 37.75 41.99
N ALA A 914 5.22 38.82 42.33
CA ALA A 914 5.81 40.10 42.74
C ALA A 914 6.73 40.01 43.98
N SER A 915 6.57 38.97 44.80
CA SER A 915 7.44 38.74 45.97
C SER A 915 8.86 38.29 45.59
N ARG A 916 9.04 37.76 44.37
CA ARG A 916 10.31 37.29 43.82
C ARG A 916 10.78 38.24 42.74
N ALA A 917 11.49 39.29 43.16
CA ALA A 917 11.92 40.38 42.30
C ALA A 917 12.76 39.93 41.10
N GLU A 918 13.43 38.77 41.17
CA GLU A 918 14.21 38.15 40.11
C GLU A 918 13.36 37.41 39.05
N ARG A 919 12.09 37.06 39.37
CA ARG A 919 11.14 36.42 38.43
C ARG A 919 10.02 37.34 37.94
N TYR A 920 9.65 38.33 38.74
CA TYR A 920 8.53 39.21 38.44
C TYR A 920 8.71 40.02 37.13
N VAL A 921 7.72 39.93 36.24
CA VAL A 921 7.60 40.72 35.01
C VAL A 921 6.23 41.40 35.02
N PRO A 922 6.11 42.73 35.07
CA PRO A 922 4.81 43.39 35.05
C PRO A 922 3.94 42.97 33.85
N VAL A 923 2.62 42.86 34.04
CA VAL A 923 1.67 42.48 32.97
C VAL A 923 1.84 43.34 31.71
N SER A 924 2.12 44.64 31.85
CA SER A 924 2.37 45.55 30.72
C SER A 924 3.64 45.25 29.93
N ASP A 925 4.64 44.65 30.58
CA ASP A 925 5.96 44.42 30.02
C ASP A 925 6.07 42.99 29.46
N PHE A 926 5.16 42.10 29.83
CA PHE A 926 5.13 40.70 29.41
C PHE A 926 5.24 40.52 27.88
N PRO A 927 4.56 41.32 27.02
CA PRO A 927 4.76 41.23 25.56
C PRO A 927 6.20 41.50 25.09
N LEU A 928 6.95 42.35 25.81
CA LEU A 928 8.36 42.62 25.48
C LEU A 928 9.22 41.37 25.67
N TYR A 929 8.94 40.59 26.72
CA TYR A 929 9.64 39.34 26.99
C TYR A 929 9.23 38.24 26.02
N LEU A 930 7.92 38.08 25.74
CA LEU A 930 7.42 37.12 24.74
C LEU A 930 8.03 37.35 23.36
N LYS A 931 8.27 38.62 22.98
CA LYS A 931 8.90 38.96 21.71
C LYS A 931 10.27 38.31 21.51
N HIS A 932 11.06 38.10 22.57
CA HIS A 932 12.36 37.43 22.43
C HIS A 932 12.21 35.98 21.94
N PHE A 933 11.21 35.25 22.47
CA PHE A 933 10.94 33.87 22.08
C PHE A 933 10.40 33.79 20.66
N THR A 934 9.44 34.66 20.31
CA THR A 934 8.83 34.64 18.98
C THR A 934 9.79 35.10 17.89
N ASP A 935 10.68 36.06 18.18
CA ASP A 935 11.77 36.44 17.30
C ASP A 935 12.81 35.32 17.14
N ALA A 936 13.09 34.54 18.20
CA ALA A 936 13.99 33.39 18.11
C ALA A 936 13.44 32.32 17.17
N ALA A 937 12.15 31.96 17.31
CA ALA A 937 11.50 30.99 16.44
C ALA A 937 11.50 31.46 14.97
N ARG A 938 11.02 32.70 14.72
CA ARG A 938 10.94 33.26 13.37
C ARG A 938 12.30 33.36 12.67
N LYS A 939 13.35 33.74 13.40
CA LYS A 939 14.72 33.80 12.85
C LYS A 939 15.27 32.43 12.48
N GLY A 940 14.85 31.37 13.19
CA GLY A 940 15.17 30.00 12.85
C GLY A 940 14.26 29.38 11.78
N GLY A 941 13.25 30.11 11.28
CA GLY A 941 12.24 29.59 10.35
C GLY A 941 11.15 28.72 11.01
N ALA A 942 11.12 28.66 12.34
CA ALA A 942 10.14 27.89 13.10
C ALA A 942 8.86 28.67 13.42
N VAL A 943 7.79 27.94 13.75
CA VAL A 943 6.48 28.49 14.07
C VAL A 943 6.36 28.75 15.58
N PRO A 944 6.27 30.02 16.04
CA PRO A 944 6.00 30.30 17.44
C PRO A 944 4.53 30.04 17.78
N VAL A 945 4.28 29.39 18.92
CA VAL A 945 2.93 29.16 19.48
C VAL A 945 2.88 29.65 20.91
N LEU A 946 2.04 30.65 21.17
CA LEU A 946 1.84 31.21 22.49
C LEU A 946 0.76 30.44 23.23
N ILE A 947 1.05 29.97 24.44
CA ILE A 947 0.15 29.15 25.25
C ILE A 947 -0.11 29.90 26.56
N SER A 948 -1.37 30.25 26.80
CA SER A 948 -1.71 30.99 28.01
C SER A 948 -1.49 30.14 29.27
N PRO A 949 -1.16 30.76 30.42
CA PRO A 949 -0.89 30.00 31.65
C PRO A 949 -2.14 29.22 32.08
N VAL A 950 -1.98 27.95 32.45
CA VAL A 950 -3.09 27.14 33.00
C VAL A 950 -3.76 27.86 34.19
N SER A 951 -5.07 27.65 34.36
CA SER A 951 -5.77 28.17 35.53
C SER A 951 -5.24 27.51 36.81
N LEU A 952 -5.16 28.26 37.92
CA LEU A 952 -5.00 27.63 39.24
C LEU A 952 -6.24 26.81 39.60
N CYS A 953 -6.10 25.86 40.53
CA CYS A 953 -7.24 25.12 41.07
C CYS A 953 -8.33 26.10 41.58
N PRO A 954 -9.60 25.99 41.13
CA PRO A 954 -10.65 26.94 41.50
C PRO A 954 -11.19 26.65 42.91
N CYS A 955 -10.39 26.99 43.92
CA CYS A 955 -10.71 26.74 45.33
C CYS A 955 -10.42 27.97 46.21
N LYS A 956 -11.03 28.02 47.39
CA LYS A 956 -10.90 29.15 48.33
C LYS A 956 -9.47 29.34 48.85
N GLU A 957 -8.65 28.30 48.86
CA GLU A 957 -7.26 28.33 49.30
C GLU A 957 -6.35 29.10 48.34
N ASN A 958 -6.70 29.12 47.05
CA ASN A 958 -6.01 29.95 46.05
C ASN A 958 -6.52 31.39 46.03
N GLN A 959 -7.45 31.75 46.92
CA GLN A 959 -7.96 33.11 47.14
C GLN A 959 -7.36 33.74 48.41
N LYS A 960 -6.15 33.35 48.80
CA LYS A 960 -5.43 33.94 49.95
C LYS A 960 -3.95 34.14 49.65
N GLY A 961 -3.39 35.22 50.18
CA GLY A 961 -1.95 35.49 50.16
C GLY A 961 -1.40 35.69 48.74
N GLU A 962 -0.17 35.26 48.48
CA GLU A 962 0.46 35.43 47.16
C GLU A 962 -0.31 34.75 46.02
N LYS A 963 -0.96 33.61 46.30
CA LYS A 963 -1.74 32.87 45.29
C LYS A 963 -2.96 33.64 44.82
N GLU A 964 -3.58 34.43 45.70
CA GLU A 964 -4.69 35.32 45.34
C GLU A 964 -4.25 36.36 44.31
N GLU A 965 -3.08 36.94 44.53
CA GLU A 965 -2.52 37.96 43.64
C GLU A 965 -2.14 37.36 42.29
N ILE A 966 -1.50 36.18 42.28
CA ILE A 966 -1.22 35.45 41.05
C ILE A 966 -2.53 35.13 40.31
N ALA A 967 -3.52 34.53 40.98
CA ALA A 967 -4.82 34.21 40.40
C ALA A 967 -5.52 35.45 39.79
N ARG A 968 -5.40 36.60 40.46
CA ARG A 968 -5.96 37.88 40.00
C ARG A 968 -5.25 38.40 38.75
N LEU A 969 -3.94 38.19 38.63
CA LEU A 969 -3.12 38.70 37.52
C LEU A 969 -3.10 37.78 36.30
N LEU A 970 -3.22 36.45 36.47
CA LEU A 970 -3.15 35.47 35.37
C LEU A 970 -4.07 35.81 34.17
N PRO A 971 -5.36 36.20 34.35
CA PRO A 971 -6.20 36.63 33.22
C PRO A 971 -5.65 37.86 32.47
N GLY A 972 -4.91 38.73 33.17
CA GLY A 972 -4.21 39.86 32.56
C GLY A 972 -3.04 39.42 31.68
N TYR A 973 -2.24 38.45 32.14
CA TYR A 973 -1.18 37.84 31.33
C TYR A 973 -1.74 37.11 30.11
N SER A 974 -2.80 36.31 30.27
CA SER A 974 -3.46 35.63 29.13
C SER A 974 -3.96 36.63 28.09
N ARG A 975 -4.60 37.73 28.52
CA ARG A 975 -5.09 38.77 27.60
C ARG A 975 -3.95 39.49 26.88
N GLN A 976 -2.89 39.86 27.59
CA GLN A 976 -1.72 40.51 26.95
C GLN A 976 -1.03 39.58 25.96
N MET A 977 -0.95 38.28 26.27
CA MET A 977 -0.41 37.27 25.36
C MET A 977 -1.30 37.11 24.12
N GLU A 978 -2.62 37.03 24.27
CA GLU A 978 -3.59 36.95 23.16
C GLU A 978 -3.56 38.21 22.28
N ASP A 979 -3.57 39.40 22.88
CA ASP A 979 -3.49 40.68 22.16
C ASP A 979 -2.18 40.79 21.38
N PHE A 980 -1.07 40.38 21.99
CA PHE A 980 0.23 40.31 21.32
C PHE A 980 0.21 39.29 20.16
N ALA A 981 -0.36 38.10 20.38
CA ALA A 981 -0.45 37.07 19.37
C ALA A 981 -1.26 37.55 18.15
N LYS A 982 -2.43 38.16 18.38
CA LYS A 982 -3.28 38.76 17.34
C LYS A 982 -2.56 39.86 16.58
N LYS A 983 -1.88 40.76 17.30
CA LYS A 983 -1.16 41.89 16.70
C LYS A 983 -0.01 41.41 15.80
N GLU A 984 0.72 40.39 16.23
CA GLU A 984 1.91 39.92 15.53
C GLU A 984 1.61 38.78 14.55
N GLY A 985 0.38 38.25 14.48
CA GLY A 985 0.02 37.11 13.65
C GLY A 985 0.68 35.81 14.12
N ILE A 986 0.54 35.50 15.41
CA ILE A 986 1.14 34.33 16.06
C ILE A 986 0.02 33.39 16.52
N LEU A 987 0.25 32.08 16.41
CA LEU A 987 -0.70 31.07 16.89
C LEU A 987 -0.84 31.16 18.41
N TYR A 988 -2.07 31.06 18.91
CA TYR A 988 -2.39 31.21 20.32
C TYR A 988 -3.34 30.11 20.78
N ILE A 989 -2.97 29.41 21.85
CA ILE A 989 -3.79 28.40 22.52
C ILE A 989 -4.18 28.92 23.90
N ASP A 990 -5.48 29.09 24.12
CA ASP A 990 -6.01 29.62 25.37
C ASP A 990 -6.19 28.54 26.44
N MET A 991 -5.06 27.99 26.91
CA MET A 991 -5.05 26.96 27.94
C MET A 991 -5.69 27.43 29.25
N ASN A 992 -5.57 28.71 29.63
CA ASN A 992 -6.26 29.26 30.80
C ASN A 992 -7.77 29.03 30.75
N ARG A 993 -8.39 29.34 29.60
CA ARG A 993 -9.83 29.11 29.38
C ARG A 993 -10.16 27.63 29.35
N LEU A 994 -9.39 26.83 28.61
CA LEU A 994 -9.64 25.39 28.46
C LEU A 994 -9.58 24.66 29.81
N THR A 995 -8.56 24.92 30.61
CA THR A 995 -8.42 24.29 31.93
C THR A 995 -9.46 24.80 32.91
N LYS A 996 -9.81 26.09 32.86
CA LYS A 996 -10.87 26.66 33.71
C LYS A 996 -12.23 26.02 33.40
N GLN A 997 -12.60 25.92 32.13
CA GLN A 997 -13.84 25.28 31.70
C GLN A 997 -13.88 23.80 32.08
N HIS A 998 -12.74 23.11 31.97
CA HIS A 998 -12.62 21.73 32.42
C HIS A 998 -12.85 21.61 33.93
N CYS A 999 -12.19 22.43 34.75
CA CYS A 999 -12.39 22.43 36.20
C CYS A 999 -13.82 22.82 36.62
N GLU A 1000 -14.43 23.81 35.94
CA GLU A 1000 -15.82 24.21 36.19
C GLU A 1000 -16.79 23.04 35.95
N THR A 1001 -16.54 22.26 34.90
CA THR A 1001 -17.36 21.10 34.52
C THR A 1001 -17.12 19.91 35.45
N ALA A 1002 -15.88 19.67 35.85
CA ALA A 1002 -15.51 18.61 36.79
C ALA A 1002 -15.97 18.88 38.23
N GLY A 1003 -16.13 20.16 38.61
CA GLY A 1003 -16.40 20.57 39.98
C GLY A 1003 -15.14 20.53 40.87
N GLU A 1004 -15.24 21.13 42.06
CA GLU A 1004 -14.07 21.40 42.92
C GLU A 1004 -13.34 20.12 43.37
N THR A 1005 -14.08 19.07 43.73
CA THR A 1005 -13.50 17.80 44.24
C THR A 1005 -12.62 17.13 43.21
N ASP A 1006 -13.09 17.00 41.97
CA ASP A 1006 -12.34 16.35 40.90
C ASP A 1006 -11.25 17.28 40.36
N SER A 1007 -11.50 18.59 40.30
CA SER A 1007 -10.47 19.58 39.97
C SER A 1007 -9.25 19.48 40.88
N ARG A 1008 -9.45 19.33 42.20
CA ARG A 1008 -8.34 19.18 43.16
C ARG A 1008 -7.47 17.96 42.88
N ARG A 1009 -7.97 16.90 42.25
CA ARG A 1009 -7.18 15.71 41.88
C ARG A 1009 -6.19 15.98 40.77
N LEU A 1010 -6.42 17.03 39.97
CA LEU A 1010 -5.51 17.46 38.90
C LEU A 1010 -4.28 18.20 39.44
N TYR A 1011 -4.28 18.60 40.71
CA TYR A 1011 -3.18 19.33 41.34
C TYR A 1011 -2.59 18.52 42.50
N ILE A 1012 -1.33 18.79 42.84
CA ILE A 1012 -0.74 18.32 44.09
C ILE A 1012 -1.29 19.14 45.27
N PRO A 1013 -0.99 18.81 46.54
CA PRO A 1013 -1.57 19.50 47.71
C PRO A 1013 -1.34 21.01 47.78
N ASP A 1014 -0.42 21.57 46.99
CA ASP A 1014 -0.25 23.03 46.90
C ASP A 1014 -1.27 23.73 46.00
N LEU A 1015 -2.09 22.98 45.25
CA LEU A 1015 -3.19 23.46 44.43
C LEU A 1015 -2.74 24.41 43.29
N VAL A 1016 -1.46 24.38 42.93
CA VAL A 1016 -0.85 25.15 41.85
C VAL A 1016 -0.18 24.21 40.85
N HIS A 1017 0.68 23.31 41.32
CA HIS A 1017 1.38 22.36 40.46
C HIS A 1017 0.51 21.14 40.15
N LEU A 1018 0.72 20.55 38.97
CA LEU A 1018 -0.10 19.45 38.50
C LEU A 1018 0.29 18.12 39.14
N SER A 1019 -0.70 17.30 39.44
CA SER A 1019 -0.50 15.87 39.68
C SER A 1019 -0.25 15.16 38.34
N ARG A 1020 0.15 13.89 38.35
CA ARG A 1020 0.26 13.08 37.11
C ARG A 1020 -1.03 13.08 36.30
N ALA A 1021 -2.18 12.97 36.97
CA ALA A 1021 -3.48 13.01 36.32
C ALA A 1021 -3.79 14.39 35.71
N GLY A 1022 -3.39 15.48 36.39
CA GLY A 1022 -3.51 16.82 35.85
C GLY A 1022 -2.62 17.07 34.64
N ALA A 1023 -1.35 16.63 34.70
CA ALA A 1023 -0.42 16.73 33.59
C ALA A 1023 -0.92 15.97 32.36
N ASP A 1024 -1.35 14.72 32.50
CA ASP A 1024 -1.92 13.93 31.38
C ASP A 1024 -3.23 14.56 30.84
N CYS A 1025 -4.10 15.06 31.71
CA CYS A 1025 -5.33 15.74 31.31
C CYS A 1025 -5.04 17.01 30.49
N TYR A 1026 -4.18 17.90 30.99
CA TYR A 1026 -3.89 19.18 30.36
C TYR A 1026 -2.99 19.03 29.13
N ALA A 1027 -2.10 18.03 29.10
CA ALA A 1027 -1.36 17.65 27.91
C ALA A 1027 -2.30 17.21 26.78
N ARG A 1028 -3.35 16.44 27.08
CA ARG A 1028 -4.38 16.06 26.11
C ARG A 1028 -5.14 17.27 25.57
N LEU A 1029 -5.55 18.20 26.45
CA LEU A 1029 -6.20 19.44 26.01
C LEU A 1029 -5.29 20.26 25.08
N LEU A 1030 -4.01 20.40 25.43
CA LEU A 1030 -3.03 21.09 24.60
C LEU A 1030 -2.80 20.35 23.27
N ALA A 1031 -2.67 19.03 23.31
CA ALA A 1031 -2.46 18.21 22.11
C ALA A 1031 -3.66 18.27 21.16
N ASN A 1032 -4.90 18.32 21.66
CA ASN A 1032 -6.09 18.42 20.81
C ASN A 1032 -6.07 19.71 19.96
N GLU A 1033 -5.66 20.83 20.54
CA GLU A 1033 -5.45 22.07 19.81
C GLU A 1033 -4.19 21.99 18.94
N GLY A 1034 -3.08 21.47 19.49
CA GLY A 1034 -1.80 21.34 18.81
C GLY A 1034 -1.82 20.45 17.56
N LYS A 1035 -2.57 19.34 17.56
CA LYS A 1035 -2.73 18.44 16.40
C LYS A 1035 -3.23 19.19 15.17
N THR A 1036 -4.21 20.06 15.35
CA THR A 1036 -4.77 20.87 14.24
C THR A 1036 -3.73 21.80 13.61
N LEU A 1037 -2.75 22.25 14.41
CA LEU A 1037 -1.70 23.19 14.00
C LEU A 1037 -0.44 22.50 13.44
N ILE A 1038 -0.15 21.29 13.93
CA ILE A 1038 1.11 20.58 13.66
C ILE A 1038 0.91 19.42 12.68
N ILE A 1039 -0.14 18.63 12.88
CA ILE A 1039 -0.36 17.36 12.20
C ILE A 1039 -1.33 17.52 11.04
N ASP A 1040 -2.48 18.15 11.29
CA ASP A 1040 -3.55 18.24 10.29
C ASP A 1040 -3.36 19.42 9.31
N LYS A 1041 -2.58 20.43 9.72
CA LYS A 1041 -2.29 21.71 9.02
C LYS A 1041 -3.43 22.20 8.11
N LYS A 1042 -4.62 22.33 8.71
CA LYS A 1042 -5.79 22.96 8.08
C LYS A 1042 -5.63 24.45 7.89
#